data_AF-A0A7J4JY40-F1
#
_entry.id   AF-A0A7J4JY40-F1
#
_cell.length_a   1.000
_cell.length_b   1.000
_cell.length_c   1.000
_cell.angle_alpha   90.00
_cell.angle_beta   90.00
_cell.angle_gamma   90.00
#
_symmetry.space_group_name_H-M   'P 1'
#
loop_
_entity.id
_entity.type
_entity.pdbx_description
1 polymer ?
#
loop_
_entity_poly.entity_id
_entity_poly.type
_entity_poly.pdbx_seq_one_letter_code
_entity_poly.pdbx_strand_id
1 'polypeptide(L)'
;MKGIAESKLKALALMTLAALLLAGPFALAKGENDENLKEVHLNFTNNSLTPFELKQHALGAMQELLQTPEVSGDENNRQKVEEIISNIQQSLDPDYWWGSELVKDSVVFESERDAGQDIRVLHDRETEPEVNKTLLIDALTALVQADDKLSKKFIQTAQQTLPFLQEINQTLYDEVDNAAASAQADYDKAWFHIDKGFPVVAIEFFEKAWIDINETIIAVDAATIPQVTIENPANGSFTNQSTQTVSGSVFDVLLPTITQTMLTLNGASTSIPLTNGVFAQTIALTEGLNSIKVEATDLFGNTGFAEISLILDTIPPEVELLSPTDSSYLKQNVLINGTATDLHLNQTIVKINNSVVSNSTEFEWNTTEYEDGNYLIELCADDKAGDSNCDSASVFADNTPPLLEVQELTRNPTLDNPEYSLFITALDNLALDFAGVNGIEVVLNNGSGIYSTNITEGINQFNITARDKAGNQAFQTITRLIDEDWLPDYFEQNVTQTNPLNGDSDSNSTPQNEANNGVKDHEEDFDKDSLTNYQEFLLDTNPFKADSDEDKLFDGFEVFNSATSPLSKDSDDNNVTDDEEDFEPDNLTNLQEQTNFCSPLLNDSDEDTLLDYQEVFIYHTNCSNADTDGDGLSDASEIKLGTDPLNPDSDGSGIPDGQKYYPQVIENSTIGVFVNVSAQGDISEKAFVDDQPENVLLSNIPGGIIKVFEIHHVAEINISTAQMRVYYDPADLNGSNESNLRLFYFNETGVLFEDVPDQGVNEQEHYVWANVTHFSAYGICFQGYDCVNFKSGWNRVEPVYSAGTLYRIKANIHNNAAGFASNFLVEVRRDSQDGSIMASKTVSFIAPFSSTVVSLEFPMMVNTQKLCVTIDKTNVIAETNEGNNGACVDISKQIDYDGDGLTDYEEVNGMRVGGFFGTGDFQDGYAKT
;
A
#
# COMPACT_ATOMS: atom_id res chain seq x y z
N MET A 1 19.06 86.64 39.24
CA MET A 1 18.49 87.96 39.57
C MET A 1 18.79 88.40 40.99
N LYS A 2 18.40 87.66 42.04
CA LYS A 2 18.63 88.05 43.47
C LYS A 2 20.09 88.35 43.84
N GLY A 3 21.05 87.51 43.44
CA GLY A 3 22.49 87.76 43.69
C GLY A 3 23.11 88.92 42.89
N ILE A 4 22.50 89.29 41.76
CA ILE A 4 22.98 90.39 40.90
C ILE A 4 22.51 91.74 41.47
N ALA A 5 21.26 91.81 41.94
CA ALA A 5 20.72 92.97 42.67
C ALA A 5 21.53 93.26 43.95
N GLU A 6 21.93 92.22 44.70
CA GLU A 6 22.79 92.36 45.88
C GLU A 6 24.20 92.88 45.55
N SER A 7 24.70 92.61 44.34
CA SER A 7 26.02 93.07 43.88
C SER A 7 25.97 94.54 43.42
N LYS A 8 24.90 94.96 42.73
CA LYS A 8 24.65 96.37 42.39
C LYS A 8 24.49 97.25 43.62
N LEU A 9 23.73 96.79 44.63
CA LEU A 9 23.49 97.56 45.85
C LEU A 9 24.78 97.79 46.66
N LYS A 10 25.66 96.77 46.70
CA LYS A 10 26.99 96.86 47.35
C LYS A 10 27.94 97.82 46.62
N ALA A 11 27.94 97.80 45.28
CA ALA A 11 28.77 98.72 44.49
C ALA A 11 28.30 100.18 44.61
N LEU A 12 26.98 100.41 44.61
CA LEU A 12 26.40 101.74 44.78
C LEU A 12 26.71 102.33 46.16
N ALA A 13 26.64 101.51 47.22
CA ALA A 13 27.01 101.88 48.59
C ALA A 13 28.52 102.19 48.74
N LEU A 14 29.40 101.49 48.01
CA LEU A 14 30.85 101.75 48.00
C LEU A 14 31.18 103.09 47.31
N MET A 15 30.52 103.41 46.20
CA MET A 15 30.72 104.69 45.49
C MET A 15 30.26 105.90 46.31
N THR A 16 29.16 105.77 47.07
CA THR A 16 28.70 106.85 47.96
C THR A 16 29.66 107.07 49.13
N LEU A 17 30.23 106.00 49.68
CA LEU A 17 31.23 106.07 50.75
C LEU A 17 32.54 106.74 50.26
N ALA A 18 32.97 106.46 49.04
CA ALA A 18 34.15 107.07 48.42
C ALA A 18 33.95 108.58 48.12
N ALA A 19 32.75 108.97 47.67
CA ALA A 19 32.41 110.38 47.46
C ALA A 19 32.39 111.20 48.76
N LEU A 20 31.95 110.60 49.88
CA LEU A 20 31.97 111.22 51.21
C LEU A 20 33.40 111.41 51.77
N LEU A 21 34.33 110.50 51.46
CA LEU A 21 35.73 110.57 51.90
C LEU A 21 36.57 111.58 51.09
N LEU A 22 36.11 111.98 49.90
CA LEU A 22 36.76 112.98 49.05
C LEU A 22 36.43 114.45 49.45
N ALA A 23 35.50 114.68 50.38
CA ALA A 23 34.92 116.00 50.66
C ALA A 23 35.37 116.69 51.98
N GLY A 24 36.45 116.28 52.67
CA GLY A 24 37.02 117.12 53.74
C GLY A 24 38.37 116.65 54.29
N PRO A 25 39.24 117.55 54.83
CA PRO A 25 39.04 118.99 55.13
C PRO A 25 40.15 119.96 54.59
N PHE A 26 39.74 121.05 53.95
CA PHE A 26 40.40 122.36 54.12
C PHE A 26 39.91 122.93 55.47
N ALA A 27 40.51 122.49 56.57
CA ALA A 27 40.32 123.13 57.86
C ALA A 27 41.57 122.91 58.74
N LEU A 28 42.09 124.03 59.26
CA LEU A 28 43.08 124.18 60.34
C LEU A 28 44.56 124.22 59.95
N ALA A 29 44.99 125.39 59.45
CA ALA A 29 46.25 125.96 59.89
C ALA A 29 46.07 126.60 61.29
N LYS A 30 46.88 126.12 62.25
CA LYS A 30 47.19 126.68 63.58
C LYS A 30 46.07 126.83 64.62
N GLY A 31 46.25 126.08 65.72
CA GLY A 31 46.15 126.62 67.08
C GLY A 31 44.91 126.25 67.91
N GLU A 32 45.13 125.36 68.88
CA GLU A 32 44.47 125.21 70.19
C GLU A 32 42.95 124.89 70.29
N ASN A 33 42.72 123.71 70.88
CA ASN A 33 41.77 123.34 71.94
C ASN A 33 40.26 123.56 71.76
N ASP A 34 39.62 122.42 71.48
CA ASP A 34 38.61 121.77 72.33
C ASP A 34 37.13 122.20 72.30
N GLU A 35 36.30 121.15 72.25
CA GLU A 35 34.89 121.03 72.60
C GLU A 35 33.95 122.23 72.38
N ASN A 36 33.25 122.23 71.24
CA ASN A 36 31.78 122.35 71.09
C ASN A 36 31.43 122.90 69.70
N LEU A 37 30.93 122.04 68.80
CA LEU A 37 29.90 122.39 67.82
C LEU A 37 29.25 121.10 67.33
N LYS A 38 28.23 120.68 68.08
CA LYS A 38 27.15 119.81 67.61
C LYS A 38 26.41 120.50 66.46
N GLU A 39 25.97 119.65 65.53
CA GLU A 39 24.84 119.82 64.60
C GLU A 39 24.98 120.89 63.49
N VAL A 40 25.40 120.40 62.33
CA VAL A 40 24.74 120.77 61.06
C VAL A 40 24.04 119.53 60.54
N HIS A 41 22.73 119.43 60.79
CA HIS A 41 21.86 118.55 60.02
C HIS A 41 21.78 119.08 58.59
N LEU A 42 22.29 118.34 57.61
CA LEU A 42 21.88 118.50 56.21
C LEU A 42 21.06 117.27 55.80
N ASN A 43 19.77 117.53 55.69
CA ASN A 43 18.75 116.65 55.17
C ASN A 43 18.95 116.57 53.65
N PHE A 44 19.43 115.43 53.12
CA PHE A 44 19.39 115.18 51.67
C PHE A 44 18.23 114.23 51.38
N THR A 45 17.07 114.84 51.18
CA THR A 45 15.99 114.27 50.37
C THR A 45 16.52 113.96 48.97
N ASN A 46 16.23 112.76 48.46
CA ASN A 46 16.33 112.31 47.07
C ASN A 46 16.70 113.41 46.08
N ASN A 47 17.95 113.38 45.60
CA ASN A 47 18.32 113.72 44.22
C ASN A 47 19.71 113.15 43.95
N SER A 48 19.73 112.05 43.22
CA SER A 48 20.91 111.40 42.66
C SER A 48 21.49 112.28 41.57
N LEU A 49 22.61 112.96 41.85
CA LEU A 49 23.34 113.65 40.78
C LEU A 49 23.97 112.60 39.86
N THR A 50 23.60 112.66 38.59
CA THR A 50 24.10 111.82 37.50
C THR A 50 25.58 112.12 37.20
N PRO A 51 26.33 111.19 36.57
CA PRO A 51 27.71 111.43 36.13
C PRO A 51 27.85 112.65 35.21
N PHE A 52 26.81 112.98 34.44
CA PHE A 52 26.71 114.20 33.64
C PHE A 52 26.68 115.46 34.52
N GLU A 53 25.85 115.47 35.58
CA GLU A 53 25.75 116.61 36.51
C GLU A 53 27.05 116.83 37.31
N LEU A 54 27.78 115.76 37.64
CA LEU A 54 29.11 115.83 38.27
C LEU A 54 30.18 116.43 37.34
N LYS A 55 30.18 116.05 36.05
CA LYS A 55 31.07 116.63 35.03
C LYS A 55 30.77 118.11 34.76
N GLN A 56 29.50 118.52 34.78
CA GLN A 56 29.09 119.92 34.68
C GLN A 56 29.57 120.75 35.89
N HIS A 57 29.50 120.19 37.09
CA HIS A 57 30.03 120.83 38.30
C HIS A 57 31.57 120.97 38.27
N ALA A 58 32.29 119.95 37.80
CA ALA A 58 33.75 120.01 37.65
C ALA A 58 34.19 121.02 36.57
N LEU A 59 33.44 121.14 35.47
CA LEU A 59 33.66 122.14 34.44
C LEU A 59 33.52 123.57 34.99
N GLY A 60 32.48 123.82 35.78
CA GLY A 60 32.26 125.11 36.44
C GLY A 60 33.40 125.49 37.39
N ALA A 61 33.86 124.54 38.20
CA ALA A 61 34.97 124.76 39.13
C ALA A 61 36.31 125.06 38.43
N MET A 62 36.60 124.40 37.30
CA MET A 62 37.83 124.64 36.54
C MET A 62 37.82 125.98 35.79
N GLN A 63 36.64 126.43 35.32
CA GLN A 63 36.47 127.76 34.72
C GLN A 63 36.66 128.90 35.72
N GLU A 64 36.25 128.70 36.99
CA GLU A 64 36.54 129.65 38.07
C GLU A 64 38.04 129.65 38.45
N LEU A 65 38.67 128.47 38.47
CA LEU A 65 40.11 128.33 38.76
C LEU A 65 40.97 129.12 37.75
N LEU A 66 40.54 129.20 36.48
CA LEU A 66 41.22 129.94 35.41
C LEU A 66 41.29 131.46 35.67
N GLN A 67 40.39 131.99 36.49
CA GLN A 67 40.32 133.42 36.82
C GLN A 67 41.10 133.79 38.09
N THR A 68 41.74 132.82 38.74
CA THR A 68 42.53 133.08 39.95
C THR A 68 43.90 133.67 39.60
N PRO A 69 44.45 134.61 40.41
CA PRO A 69 45.72 135.29 40.11
C PRO A 69 46.92 134.34 39.96
N GLU A 70 46.86 133.18 40.62
CA GLU A 70 47.91 132.14 40.62
C GLU A 70 47.93 131.33 39.32
N VAL A 71 46.79 131.18 38.66
CA VAL A 71 46.67 130.48 37.36
C VAL A 71 46.76 131.47 36.20
N SER A 72 46.15 132.65 36.30
CA SER A 72 46.20 133.67 35.23
C SER A 72 47.56 134.36 35.11
N GLY A 73 48.38 134.33 36.18
CA GLY A 73 49.71 134.95 36.23
C GLY A 73 50.85 134.07 35.71
N ASP A 74 50.59 132.79 35.42
CA ASP A 74 51.56 131.83 34.87
C ASP A 74 50.97 131.12 33.64
N GLU A 75 51.49 131.47 32.45
CA GLU A 75 51.02 130.98 31.15
C GLU A 75 50.99 129.44 31.06
N ASN A 76 51.91 128.75 31.74
CA ASN A 76 52.03 127.30 31.70
C ASN A 76 50.94 126.62 32.57
N ASN A 77 50.58 127.23 33.70
CA ASN A 77 49.48 126.74 34.53
C ASN A 77 48.14 127.03 33.85
N ARG A 78 48.00 128.21 33.24
CA ARG A 78 46.81 128.57 32.47
C ARG A 78 46.55 127.58 31.32
N GLN A 79 47.56 127.27 30.51
CA GLN A 79 47.42 126.29 29.41
C GLN A 79 46.98 124.91 29.89
N LYS A 80 47.51 124.44 31.03
CA LYS A 80 47.10 123.17 31.64
C LYS A 80 45.65 123.15 32.13
N VAL A 81 45.17 124.26 32.72
CA VAL A 81 43.77 124.35 33.15
C VAL A 81 42.83 124.48 31.94
N GLU A 82 43.23 125.22 30.89
CA GLU A 82 42.49 125.29 29.61
C GLU A 82 42.38 123.92 28.93
N GLU A 83 43.45 123.11 28.96
CA GLU A 83 43.47 121.73 28.44
C GLU A 83 42.55 120.78 29.24
N ILE A 84 42.53 120.89 30.57
CA ILE A 84 41.63 120.09 31.41
C ILE A 84 40.16 120.48 31.18
N ILE A 85 39.86 121.76 30.99
CA ILE A 85 38.51 122.23 30.62
C ILE A 85 38.06 121.62 29.29
N SER A 86 38.94 121.63 28.28
CA SER A 86 38.68 121.02 26.97
C SER A 86 38.37 119.51 27.09
N ASN A 87 39.14 118.78 27.90
CA ASN A 87 38.95 117.35 28.11
C ASN A 87 37.64 117.03 28.87
N ILE A 88 37.28 117.83 29.86
CA ILE A 88 36.00 117.68 30.57
C ILE A 88 34.83 117.96 29.62
N GLN A 89 34.92 118.99 28.77
CA GLN A 89 33.91 119.33 27.76
C GLN A 89 33.74 118.22 26.71
N GLN A 90 34.83 117.62 26.25
CA GLN A 90 34.78 116.49 25.31
C GLN A 90 34.19 115.22 25.92
N SER A 91 34.32 115.02 27.24
CA SER A 91 33.76 113.86 27.94
C SER A 91 32.26 113.95 28.25
N LEU A 92 31.63 115.11 28.00
CA LEU A 92 30.20 115.35 28.25
C LEU A 92 29.29 114.94 27.08
N ASP A 93 29.87 114.61 25.93
CA ASP A 93 29.19 114.06 24.76
C ASP A 93 29.48 112.54 24.67
N PRO A 94 28.51 111.67 25.02
CA PRO A 94 28.69 110.22 25.00
C PRO A 94 29.00 109.65 23.61
N ASP A 95 28.59 110.34 22.54
CA ASP A 95 28.67 109.86 21.15
C ASP A 95 29.85 110.46 20.37
N TYR A 96 30.63 111.37 20.97
CA TYR A 96 31.72 112.10 20.30
C TYR A 96 32.78 111.20 19.64
N TRP A 97 33.04 110.02 20.19
CA TRP A 97 34.05 109.08 19.69
C TRP A 97 33.51 108.03 18.71
N TRP A 98 32.20 108.03 18.45
CA TRP A 98 31.54 107.04 17.60
C TRP A 98 31.03 107.71 16.31
N GLY A 99 31.90 107.82 15.30
CA GLY A 99 31.45 108.34 13.99
C GLY A 99 32.47 108.76 12.93
N SER A 100 33.78 108.76 13.16
CA SER A 100 34.76 109.21 12.14
C SER A 100 35.70 108.09 11.65
N GLU A 101 35.70 107.84 10.33
CA GLU A 101 36.56 106.88 9.62
C GLU A 101 38.06 107.06 9.96
N LEU A 102 38.69 106.02 10.49
CA LEU A 102 40.12 105.98 10.80
C LEU A 102 40.93 105.53 9.58
N VAL A 103 41.51 106.49 8.86
CA VAL A 103 42.67 106.26 8.00
C VAL A 103 43.88 105.97 8.90
N LYS A 104 44.32 104.70 8.89
CA LYS A 104 45.64 104.30 9.36
C LYS A 104 46.69 104.92 8.44
N ASP A 105 47.33 106.01 8.88
CA ASP A 105 48.79 106.11 8.84
C ASP A 105 49.32 107.45 9.37
N SER A 106 50.39 107.30 10.16
CA SER A 106 51.54 108.21 10.29
C SER A 106 51.50 109.35 11.34
N VAL A 107 52.49 109.24 12.23
CA VAL A 107 53.19 110.29 13.02
C VAL A 107 52.54 110.80 14.32
N VAL A 108 51.22 110.73 14.52
CA VAL A 108 50.60 111.23 15.79
C VAL A 108 50.68 110.20 16.95
N PHE A 109 50.76 108.91 16.64
CA PHE A 109 50.67 107.84 17.64
C PHE A 109 51.97 107.52 18.40
N GLU A 110 53.13 108.03 17.99
CA GLU A 110 54.37 107.87 18.77
C GLU A 110 54.49 108.91 19.89
N SER A 111 53.93 110.12 19.74
CA SER A 111 53.92 111.11 20.83
C SER A 111 52.84 110.87 21.89
N GLU A 112 51.72 110.24 21.53
CA GLU A 112 50.63 109.94 22.50
C GLU A 112 50.83 108.62 23.25
N ARG A 113 51.66 107.71 22.71
CA ARG A 113 52.14 106.54 23.45
C ARG A 113 53.13 106.94 24.57
N ASP A 114 53.87 108.03 24.38
CA ASP A 114 54.75 108.61 25.40
C ASP A 114 53.96 109.32 26.51
N ALA A 115 52.84 109.99 26.19
CA ALA A 115 51.93 110.56 27.21
C ALA A 115 51.24 109.49 28.08
N GLY A 116 50.94 108.32 27.52
CA GLY A 116 50.46 107.14 28.27
C GLY A 116 51.54 106.40 29.07
N GLN A 117 52.83 106.56 28.73
CA GLN A 117 53.96 106.08 29.55
C GLN A 117 54.32 107.05 30.68
N ASP A 118 54.06 108.35 30.54
CA ASP A 118 54.33 109.36 31.58
C ASP A 118 53.37 109.30 32.78
N ILE A 119 52.22 108.63 32.68
CA ILE A 119 51.35 108.32 33.84
C ILE A 119 51.96 107.22 34.74
N ARG A 120 53.00 106.51 34.27
CA ARG A 120 53.82 105.62 35.13
C ARG A 120 55.02 106.30 35.80
N VAL A 121 55.31 107.57 35.49
CA VAL A 121 56.47 108.30 36.03
C VAL A 121 56.10 109.44 37.00
N LEU A 122 54.81 109.70 37.25
CA LEU A 122 54.37 110.47 38.44
C LEU A 122 54.31 109.60 39.71
N HIS A 123 55.33 108.75 39.86
CA HIS A 123 55.74 108.10 41.09
C HIS A 123 57.04 108.80 41.54
N ASP A 124 56.99 109.41 42.73
CA ASP A 124 58.08 110.08 43.46
C ASP A 124 58.44 111.54 43.12
N ARG A 125 57.59 112.47 43.61
CA ARG A 125 58.00 113.40 44.68
C ARG A 125 56.78 114.00 45.42
N GLU A 126 56.76 113.70 46.72
CA GLU A 126 55.99 114.32 47.83
C GLU A 126 54.53 113.88 48.09
N THR A 127 54.42 112.82 48.91
CA THR A 127 53.60 112.64 50.15
C THR A 127 52.05 112.59 50.11
N GLU A 128 51.51 111.34 50.04
CA GLU A 128 50.27 110.73 50.64
C GLU A 128 48.83 111.24 50.36
N PRO A 129 47.75 110.38 50.46
CA PRO A 129 47.70 108.93 50.75
C PRO A 129 46.98 108.07 49.68
N GLU A 130 47.49 106.84 49.45
CA GLU A 130 47.05 105.84 48.46
C GLU A 130 45.78 105.04 48.80
N VAL A 131 45.07 105.31 49.89
CA VAL A 131 43.99 104.41 50.38
C VAL A 131 42.64 104.59 49.64
N ASN A 132 42.44 105.66 48.86
CA ASN A 132 41.12 106.01 48.30
C ASN A 132 40.89 105.58 46.82
N LYS A 133 41.92 105.08 46.12
CA LYS A 133 41.82 104.74 44.67
C LYS A 133 41.49 103.27 44.40
N THR A 134 41.94 102.33 45.22
CA THR A 134 41.77 100.87 45.01
C THR A 134 40.32 100.42 45.17
N LEU A 135 39.59 100.96 46.17
CA LEU A 135 38.21 100.57 46.49
C LEU A 135 37.21 100.93 45.38
N LEU A 136 37.42 102.08 44.72
CA LEU A 136 36.58 102.55 43.61
C LEU A 136 36.79 101.69 42.34
N ILE A 137 38.04 101.29 42.07
CA ILE A 137 38.40 100.42 40.95
C ILE A 137 37.78 99.02 41.12
N ASP A 138 37.84 98.44 42.33
CA ASP A 138 37.22 97.14 42.62
C ASP A 138 35.69 97.20 42.49
N ALA A 139 35.04 98.28 42.94
CA ALA A 139 33.59 98.45 42.84
C ALA A 139 33.11 98.56 41.39
N LEU A 140 33.79 99.35 40.56
CA LEU A 140 33.47 99.48 39.13
C LEU A 140 33.71 98.18 38.37
N THR A 141 34.77 97.44 38.70
CA THR A 141 35.09 96.14 38.09
C THR A 141 34.00 95.11 38.38
N ALA A 142 33.50 95.05 39.62
CA ALA A 142 32.44 94.13 40.00
C ALA A 142 31.10 94.45 39.32
N LEU A 143 30.78 95.74 39.15
CA LEU A 143 29.55 96.19 38.49
C LEU A 143 29.56 95.84 36.99
N VAL A 144 30.68 96.14 36.31
CA VAL A 144 30.90 95.78 34.89
C VAL A 144 30.79 94.27 34.69
N GLN A 145 31.41 93.45 35.54
CA GLN A 145 31.31 91.99 35.43
C GLN A 145 29.89 91.45 35.67
N ALA A 146 29.11 92.11 36.52
CA ALA A 146 27.74 91.72 36.81
C ALA A 146 26.82 92.04 35.62
N ASP A 147 26.94 93.24 35.05
CA ASP A 147 26.14 93.67 33.91
C ASP A 147 26.54 92.97 32.61
N ASP A 148 27.84 92.75 32.36
CA ASP A 148 28.33 91.91 31.25
C ASP A 148 27.68 90.51 31.26
N LYS A 149 27.65 89.85 32.42
CA LYS A 149 27.01 88.54 32.57
C LYS A 149 25.51 88.58 32.32
N LEU A 150 24.85 89.66 32.73
CA LEU A 150 23.40 89.82 32.59
C LEU A 150 23.01 90.03 31.14
N SER A 151 23.65 90.99 30.45
CA SER A 151 23.41 91.30 29.04
C SER A 151 23.72 90.10 28.15
N LYS A 152 24.85 89.40 28.35
CA LYS A 152 25.17 88.16 27.64
C LYS A 152 24.08 87.10 27.79
N LYS A 153 23.59 86.89 29.01
CA LYS A 153 22.61 85.84 29.29
C LYS A 153 21.29 86.11 28.55
N PHE A 154 20.81 87.36 28.55
CA PHE A 154 19.56 87.68 27.88
C PHE A 154 19.69 87.68 26.36
N ILE A 155 20.80 88.16 25.80
CA ILE A 155 21.08 88.06 24.36
C ILE A 155 21.11 86.59 23.94
N GLN A 156 21.75 85.71 24.71
CA GLN A 156 21.78 84.27 24.44
C GLN A 156 20.38 83.64 24.53
N THR A 157 19.55 84.07 25.49
CA THR A 157 18.16 83.58 25.64
C THR A 157 17.32 83.97 24.42
N ALA A 158 17.46 85.21 23.94
CA ALA A 158 16.80 85.67 22.72
C ALA A 158 17.18 84.81 21.51
N GLN A 159 18.48 84.58 21.30
CA GLN A 159 19.00 83.77 20.20
C GLN A 159 18.47 82.32 20.23
N GLN A 160 18.30 81.73 21.42
CA GLN A 160 17.72 80.40 21.57
C GLN A 160 16.22 80.35 21.25
N THR A 161 15.52 81.48 21.36
CA THR A 161 14.07 81.59 21.14
C THR A 161 13.73 81.78 19.66
N LEU A 162 14.62 82.43 18.90
CA LEU A 162 14.38 82.79 17.48
C LEU A 162 13.98 81.61 16.57
N PRO A 163 14.66 80.44 16.57
CA PRO A 163 14.28 79.34 15.68
C PRO A 163 12.83 78.88 15.84
N PHE A 164 12.30 78.96 17.07
CA PHE A 164 10.92 78.57 17.37
C PHE A 164 9.91 79.63 16.95
N LEU A 165 10.20 80.91 17.22
CA LEU A 165 9.32 82.01 16.79
C LEU A 165 9.19 82.06 15.26
N GLN A 166 10.23 81.63 14.53
CA GLN A 166 10.22 81.55 13.07
C GLN A 166 9.12 80.61 12.54
N GLU A 167 8.79 79.54 13.29
CA GLU A 167 7.77 78.57 12.91
C GLU A 167 6.36 79.02 13.32
N ILE A 168 6.23 79.93 14.30
CA ILE A 168 4.96 80.21 14.97
C ILE A 168 4.42 81.60 14.63
N ASN A 169 5.25 82.64 14.66
CA ASN A 169 4.80 84.00 14.42
C ASN A 169 5.96 84.91 13.97
N GLN A 170 5.98 85.22 12.67
CA GLN A 170 6.99 86.07 12.06
C GLN A 170 7.06 87.47 12.69
N THR A 171 5.94 88.03 13.16
CA THR A 171 5.95 89.36 13.80
C THR A 171 6.66 89.33 15.15
N LEU A 172 6.41 88.30 15.98
CA LEU A 172 7.10 88.13 17.26
C LEU A 172 8.59 87.77 17.05
N TYR A 173 8.89 86.99 16.01
CA TYR A 173 10.28 86.73 15.58
C TYR A 173 11.00 88.04 15.28
N ASP A 174 10.42 88.89 14.42
CA ASP A 174 11.02 90.15 14.01
C ASP A 174 11.21 91.09 15.22
N GLU A 175 10.26 91.12 16.18
CA GLU A 175 10.37 91.90 17.42
C GLU A 175 11.56 91.45 18.28
N VAL A 176 11.73 90.15 18.52
CA VAL A 176 12.84 89.61 19.32
C VAL A 176 14.18 89.76 18.60
N ASP A 177 14.23 89.55 17.28
CA ASP A 177 15.46 89.66 16.49
C ASP A 177 15.97 91.11 16.48
N ASN A 178 15.08 92.08 16.28
CA ASN A 178 15.41 93.50 16.35
C ASN A 178 15.88 93.93 17.75
N ALA A 179 15.19 93.47 18.81
CA ALA A 179 15.59 93.75 20.19
C ALA A 179 16.95 93.13 20.53
N ALA A 180 17.22 91.90 20.07
CA ALA A 180 18.49 91.21 20.28
C ALA A 180 19.63 91.90 19.54
N ALA A 181 19.41 92.36 18.31
CA ALA A 181 20.38 93.14 17.54
C ALA A 181 20.69 94.49 18.21
N SER A 182 19.67 95.19 18.71
CA SER A 182 19.83 96.45 19.47
C SER A 182 20.63 96.22 20.76
N ALA A 183 20.28 95.18 21.52
CA ALA A 183 20.99 94.80 22.74
C ALA A 183 22.45 94.42 22.48
N GLN A 184 22.74 93.69 21.41
CA GLN A 184 24.11 93.34 21.01
C GLN A 184 24.92 94.59 20.65
N ALA A 185 24.32 95.53 19.91
CA ALA A 185 24.99 96.78 19.55
C ALA A 185 25.34 97.62 20.80
N ASP A 186 24.45 97.72 21.78
CA ASP A 186 24.73 98.43 23.03
C ASP A 186 25.72 97.67 23.92
N TYR A 187 25.67 96.33 23.94
CA TYR A 187 26.69 95.50 24.60
C TYR A 187 28.09 95.70 23.98
N ASP A 188 28.21 95.80 22.66
CA ASP A 188 29.48 96.03 21.97
C ASP A 188 30.01 97.45 22.26
N LYS A 189 29.13 98.47 22.29
CA LYS A 189 29.48 99.83 22.72
C LYS A 189 30.00 99.87 24.15
N ALA A 190 29.39 99.09 25.06
CA ALA A 190 29.85 99.01 26.44
C ALA A 190 31.31 98.57 26.51
N TRP A 191 31.68 97.51 25.80
CA TRP A 191 33.06 97.02 25.74
C TRP A 191 34.02 97.99 25.04
N PHE A 192 33.57 98.70 24.00
CA PHE A 192 34.35 99.79 23.40
C PHE A 192 34.71 100.88 24.43
N HIS A 193 33.76 101.28 25.27
CA HIS A 193 34.02 102.27 26.32
C HIS A 193 34.95 101.73 27.43
N ILE A 194 34.89 100.42 27.74
CA ILE A 194 35.86 99.77 28.64
C ILE A 194 37.28 99.88 28.07
N ASP A 195 37.48 99.53 26.80
CA ASP A 195 38.80 99.56 26.14
C ASP A 195 39.39 100.98 26.06
N LYS A 196 38.54 102.00 26.07
CA LYS A 196 38.93 103.43 26.08
C LYS A 196 39.12 104.00 27.49
N GLY A 197 38.91 103.21 28.55
CA GLY A 197 39.11 103.63 29.94
C GLY A 197 37.91 104.34 30.58
N PHE A 198 36.69 104.16 30.04
CA PHE A 198 35.46 104.80 30.52
C PHE A 198 34.44 103.79 31.10
N PRO A 199 34.72 103.15 32.25
CA PRO A 199 33.88 102.07 32.80
C PRO A 199 32.49 102.52 33.26
N VAL A 200 32.32 103.78 33.68
CA VAL A 200 31.01 104.32 34.09
C VAL A 200 30.04 104.41 32.91
N VAL A 201 30.55 104.82 31.74
CA VAL A 201 29.76 104.90 30.50
C VAL A 201 29.41 103.50 30.01
N ALA A 202 30.34 102.54 30.14
CA ALA A 202 30.08 101.15 29.78
C ALA A 202 28.94 100.52 30.58
N ILE A 203 28.80 100.84 31.87
CA ILE A 203 27.71 100.33 32.71
C ILE A 203 26.34 100.76 32.19
N GLU A 204 26.18 102.02 31.76
CA GLU A 204 24.92 102.52 31.18
C GLU A 204 24.55 101.76 29.89
N PHE A 205 25.52 101.46 29.04
CA PHE A 205 25.30 100.68 27.82
C PHE A 205 25.00 99.20 28.09
N PHE A 206 25.67 98.56 29.06
CA PHE A 206 25.28 97.21 29.47
C PHE A 206 23.86 97.19 30.04
N GLU A 207 23.49 98.19 30.84
CA GLU A 207 22.15 98.32 31.40
C GLU A 207 21.06 98.42 30.32
N LYS A 208 21.29 99.28 29.33
CA LYS A 208 20.41 99.40 28.17
C LYS A 208 20.31 98.08 27.41
N ALA A 209 21.44 97.40 27.19
CA ALA A 209 21.48 96.12 26.49
C ALA A 209 20.64 95.03 27.16
N TRP A 210 20.61 94.91 28.50
CA TRP A 210 19.80 93.87 29.14
C TRP A 210 18.33 94.28 29.37
N ILE A 211 18.03 95.57 29.52
CA ILE A 211 16.64 96.05 29.69
C ILE A 211 15.84 95.83 28.41
N ASP A 212 16.34 96.32 27.27
CA ASP A 212 15.63 96.31 25.98
C ASP A 212 15.20 94.88 25.59
N ILE A 213 16.09 93.90 25.80
CA ILE A 213 15.81 92.51 25.46
C ILE A 213 14.96 91.79 26.51
N ASN A 214 15.10 92.12 27.80
CA ASN A 214 14.34 91.47 28.87
C ASN A 214 12.85 91.84 28.82
N GLU A 215 12.52 93.10 28.55
CA GLU A 215 11.11 93.51 28.40
C GLU A 215 10.46 92.85 27.19
N THR A 216 11.19 92.74 26.08
CA THR A 216 10.71 92.10 24.85
C THR A 216 10.46 90.60 25.06
N ILE A 217 11.41 89.86 25.65
CA ILE A 217 11.24 88.42 25.92
C ILE A 217 10.04 88.16 26.85
N ILE A 218 9.85 88.98 27.89
CA ILE A 218 8.70 88.83 28.82
C ILE A 218 7.37 89.05 28.10
N ALA A 219 7.29 90.05 27.21
CA ALA A 219 6.08 90.33 26.44
C ALA A 219 5.73 89.21 25.46
N VAL A 220 6.75 88.62 24.83
CA VAL A 220 6.58 87.51 23.88
C VAL A 220 6.18 86.23 24.60
N ASP A 221 6.81 85.91 25.74
CA ASP A 221 6.46 84.76 26.59
C ASP A 221 4.98 84.81 27.03
N ALA A 222 4.51 85.99 27.45
CA ALA A 222 3.10 86.19 27.82
C ALA A 222 2.12 86.00 26.65
N ALA A 223 2.58 86.14 25.41
CA ALA A 223 1.75 86.07 24.20
C ALA A 223 1.77 84.69 23.52
N THR A 224 2.67 83.79 23.91
CA THR A 224 2.81 82.44 23.35
C THR A 224 2.24 81.38 24.30
N ILE A 225 1.71 80.30 23.73
CA ILE A 225 1.32 79.11 24.51
C ILE A 225 2.46 78.08 24.46
N PRO A 226 2.67 77.28 25.52
CA PRO A 226 3.63 76.17 25.49
C PRO A 226 3.34 75.18 24.35
N GLN A 227 4.37 74.71 23.65
CA GLN A 227 4.20 73.67 22.62
C GLN A 227 4.54 72.31 23.20
N VAL A 228 3.57 71.39 23.17
CA VAL A 228 3.72 70.03 23.68
C VAL A 228 3.76 69.08 22.50
N THR A 229 4.68 68.12 22.52
CA THR A 229 4.75 67.03 21.55
C THR A 229 4.79 65.69 22.28
N ILE A 230 4.19 64.66 21.67
CA ILE A 230 4.30 63.27 22.13
C ILE A 230 5.03 62.51 21.01
N GLU A 231 6.20 61.98 21.33
CA GLU A 231 7.07 61.27 20.38
C GLU A 231 6.85 59.75 20.42
N ASN A 232 6.50 59.22 21.59
CA ASN A 232 6.19 57.81 21.78
C ASN A 232 5.06 57.66 22.82
N PRO A 233 4.04 56.82 22.58
CA PRO A 233 3.81 56.01 21.37
C PRO A 233 3.32 56.85 20.18
N ALA A 234 3.32 56.26 18.98
CA ALA A 234 2.73 56.87 17.79
C ALA A 234 1.20 56.94 17.90
N ASN A 235 0.59 57.99 17.36
CA ASN A 235 -0.86 58.16 17.38
C ASN A 235 -1.59 57.04 16.60
N GLY A 236 -2.57 56.41 17.23
CA GLY A 236 -3.37 55.33 16.66
C GLY A 236 -2.68 53.96 16.63
N SER A 237 -1.60 53.79 17.41
CA SER A 237 -0.90 52.50 17.51
C SER A 237 -1.66 51.47 18.35
N PHE A 238 -1.25 50.21 18.21
CA PHE A 238 -1.77 49.06 18.93
C PHE A 238 -0.65 48.47 19.80
N THR A 239 -1.01 47.90 20.95
CA THR A 239 -0.07 47.19 21.82
C THR A 239 -0.80 46.13 22.61
N ASN A 240 -0.15 44.99 22.87
CA ASN A 240 -0.60 43.97 23.81
C ASN A 240 0.04 44.12 25.20
N GLN A 241 0.83 45.18 25.40
CA GLN A 241 1.45 45.47 26.67
C GLN A 241 0.55 46.37 27.51
N SER A 242 0.15 45.89 28.70
CA SER A 242 -0.69 46.61 29.66
C SER A 242 -0.06 47.92 30.21
N THR A 243 1.19 48.22 29.84
CA THR A 243 1.87 49.46 30.18
C THR A 243 2.53 50.08 28.96
N GLN A 244 2.50 51.40 28.86
CA GLN A 244 3.18 52.15 27.81
C GLN A 244 3.99 53.31 28.39
N THR A 245 5.21 53.50 27.92
CA THR A 245 5.99 54.71 28.23
C THR A 245 5.59 55.82 27.26
N VAL A 246 5.02 56.89 27.80
CA VAL A 246 4.69 58.12 27.08
C VAL A 246 5.85 59.09 27.24
N SER A 247 6.46 59.49 26.15
CA SER A 247 7.57 60.45 26.15
C SER A 247 7.40 61.50 25.07
N GLY A 248 7.94 62.68 25.33
CA GLY A 248 7.92 63.79 24.41
C GLY A 248 8.56 65.03 25.01
N SER A 249 8.34 66.17 24.37
CA SER A 249 8.96 67.43 24.76
C SER A 249 7.93 68.55 24.93
N VAL A 250 8.29 69.50 25.78
CA VAL A 250 7.60 70.77 25.98
C VAL A 250 8.59 71.89 25.72
N PHE A 251 8.23 72.79 24.83
CA PHE A 251 8.97 74.01 24.56
C PHE A 251 8.17 75.23 25.02
N ASP A 252 8.87 76.21 25.60
CA ASP A 252 8.32 77.50 26.00
C ASP A 252 9.41 78.59 25.96
N VAL A 253 9.02 79.86 25.73
CA VAL A 253 9.96 80.98 25.52
C VAL A 253 10.79 81.27 26.78
N LEU A 254 10.21 81.14 27.99
CA LEU A 254 10.93 81.13 29.27
C LEU A 254 10.85 79.75 29.98
N LEU A 255 11.37 78.73 29.30
CA LEU A 255 11.52 77.34 29.74
C LEU A 255 11.92 77.06 31.22
N PRO A 256 12.83 77.79 31.91
CA PRO A 256 13.21 77.45 33.29
C PRO A 256 12.10 77.65 34.34
N THR A 257 10.86 77.93 33.92
CA THR A 257 9.73 78.17 34.81
C THR A 257 8.66 77.06 34.80
N ILE A 258 8.64 76.21 33.78
CA ILE A 258 7.80 74.99 33.75
C ILE A 258 8.61 73.82 34.31
N THR A 259 8.31 73.40 35.53
CA THR A 259 9.01 72.27 36.19
C THR A 259 8.24 70.96 36.11
N GLN A 260 6.96 71.02 35.72
CA GLN A 260 6.03 69.90 35.68
C GLN A 260 5.02 70.10 34.55
N THR A 261 4.52 69.01 33.98
CA THR A 261 3.42 68.98 33.02
C THR A 261 2.31 68.06 33.53
N MET A 262 1.10 68.20 33.00
CA MET A 262 -0.05 67.37 33.37
C MET A 262 -0.30 66.33 32.29
N LEU A 263 -0.14 65.05 32.63
CA LEU A 263 -0.55 63.95 31.78
C LEU A 263 -1.95 63.50 32.21
N THR A 264 -2.89 63.52 31.27
CA THR A 264 -4.25 63.02 31.43
C THR A 264 -4.42 61.74 30.62
N LEU A 265 -4.68 60.62 31.30
CA LEU A 265 -5.02 59.34 30.69
C LEU A 265 -6.50 59.03 30.97
N ASN A 266 -7.30 58.87 29.93
CA ASN A 266 -8.73 58.51 30.06
C ASN A 266 -9.50 59.42 31.04
N GLY A 267 -9.14 60.71 31.07
CA GLY A 267 -9.73 61.72 31.96
C GLY A 267 -9.12 61.81 33.36
N ALA A 268 -8.21 60.91 33.75
CA ALA A 268 -7.48 60.98 35.02
C ALA A 268 -6.13 61.71 34.83
N SER A 269 -5.95 62.83 35.51
CA SER A 269 -4.76 63.67 35.39
C SER A 269 -3.73 63.39 36.49
N THR A 270 -2.46 63.28 36.09
CA THR A 270 -1.29 63.11 36.96
C THR A 270 -0.23 64.14 36.56
N SER A 271 0.41 64.76 37.55
CA SER A 271 1.55 65.65 37.28
C SER A 271 2.81 64.84 37.06
N ILE A 272 3.54 65.11 35.98
CA ILE A 272 4.80 64.45 35.63
C ILE A 272 5.94 65.47 35.60
N PRO A 273 7.15 65.08 36.06
CA PRO A 273 8.28 65.98 36.10
C PRO A 273 8.79 66.31 34.69
N LEU A 274 9.14 67.58 34.46
CA LEU A 274 9.77 68.03 33.23
C LEU A 274 11.26 68.30 33.50
N THR A 275 12.15 67.57 32.82
CA THR A 275 13.60 67.77 32.95
C THR A 275 14.14 68.34 31.65
N ASN A 276 14.59 69.60 31.68
CA ASN A 276 15.09 70.31 30.49
C ASN A 276 14.12 70.29 29.30
N GLY A 277 12.81 70.44 29.54
CA GLY A 277 11.81 70.41 28.47
C GLY A 277 11.43 69.02 27.98
N VAL A 278 11.90 67.94 28.61
CA VAL A 278 11.54 66.56 28.22
C VAL A 278 10.78 65.86 29.34
N PHE A 279 9.76 65.10 28.98
CA PHE A 279 9.01 64.26 29.89
C PHE A 279 9.02 62.80 29.42
N ALA A 280 8.99 61.88 30.38
CA ALA A 280 8.81 60.45 30.14
C ALA A 280 8.10 59.84 31.34
N GLN A 281 6.98 59.18 31.11
CA GLN A 281 6.18 58.54 32.15
C GLN A 281 5.62 57.21 31.64
N THR A 282 5.83 56.14 32.40
CA THR A 282 5.14 54.87 32.17
C THR A 282 3.74 54.94 32.77
N ILE A 283 2.74 54.65 31.95
CA ILE A 283 1.34 54.60 32.33
C ILE A 283 0.80 53.18 32.21
N ALA A 284 -0.15 52.83 33.07
CA ALA A 284 -0.92 51.60 32.95
C ALA A 284 -2.13 51.87 32.05
N LEU A 285 -2.33 51.04 31.03
CA LEU A 285 -3.42 51.16 30.07
C LEU A 285 -4.64 50.37 30.54
N THR A 286 -5.81 50.74 30.03
CA THR A 286 -7.02 49.94 30.16
C THR A 286 -7.36 49.31 28.80
N GLU A 287 -7.95 48.11 28.81
CA GLU A 287 -8.32 47.40 27.57
C GLU A 287 -9.15 48.30 26.63
N GLY A 288 -8.84 48.26 25.34
CA GLY A 288 -9.45 49.09 24.31
C GLY A 288 -8.78 50.45 24.12
N LEU A 289 -9.57 51.45 23.70
CA LEU A 289 -9.08 52.78 23.34
C LEU A 289 -8.64 53.58 24.58
N ASN A 290 -7.37 53.99 24.60
CA ASN A 290 -6.80 54.90 25.58
C ASN A 290 -6.54 56.27 24.93
N SER A 291 -7.11 57.34 25.48
CA SER A 291 -6.80 58.73 25.11
C SER A 291 -5.73 59.26 26.07
N ILE A 292 -4.60 59.69 25.50
CA ILE A 292 -3.45 60.23 26.21
C ILE A 292 -3.31 61.69 25.81
N LYS A 293 -3.53 62.59 26.76
CA LYS A 293 -3.37 64.03 26.59
C LYS A 293 -2.28 64.54 27.52
N VAL A 294 -1.32 65.29 27.01
CA VAL A 294 -0.29 65.96 27.83
C VAL A 294 -0.48 67.47 27.69
N GLU A 295 -0.54 68.17 28.82
CA GLU A 295 -0.78 69.61 28.92
C GLU A 295 0.35 70.29 29.69
N ALA A 296 0.77 71.46 29.23
CA ALA A 296 1.73 72.30 29.93
C ALA A 296 1.16 73.72 30.07
N THR A 297 1.32 74.30 31.25
CA THR A 297 0.87 75.66 31.56
C THR A 297 2.08 76.51 31.96
N ASP A 298 2.25 77.66 31.33
CA ASP A 298 3.31 78.62 31.64
C ASP A 298 3.02 79.45 32.91
N LEU A 299 3.92 80.37 33.28
CA LEU A 299 3.71 81.28 34.42
C LEU A 299 2.65 82.37 34.18
N PHE A 300 2.30 82.64 32.93
CA PHE A 300 1.27 83.59 32.53
C PHE A 300 -0.13 82.95 32.48
N GLY A 301 -0.22 81.63 32.68
CA GLY A 301 -1.45 80.85 32.70
C GLY A 301 -1.87 80.33 31.32
N ASN A 302 -1.06 80.52 30.29
CA ASN A 302 -1.33 79.97 28.96
C ASN A 302 -1.11 78.46 28.97
N THR A 303 -2.01 77.70 28.35
CA THR A 303 -1.94 76.23 28.33
C THR A 303 -1.89 75.72 26.90
N GLY A 304 -0.90 74.88 26.60
CA GLY A 304 -0.82 74.10 25.36
C GLY A 304 -0.89 72.60 25.62
N PHE A 305 -1.25 71.82 24.61
CA PHE A 305 -1.44 70.38 24.76
C PHE A 305 -1.14 69.59 23.49
N ALA A 306 -0.87 68.29 23.67
CA ALA A 306 -0.88 67.27 22.64
C ALA A 306 -1.77 66.10 23.06
N GLU A 307 -2.49 65.51 22.12
CA GLU A 307 -3.37 64.36 22.37
C GLU A 307 -3.15 63.28 21.31
N ILE A 308 -3.03 62.03 21.77
CA ILE A 308 -2.94 60.85 20.92
C ILE A 308 -3.87 59.74 21.44
N SER A 309 -4.12 58.77 20.58
CA SER A 309 -4.82 57.53 20.93
C SER A 309 -3.89 56.33 20.85
N LEU A 310 -4.12 55.35 21.73
CA LEU A 310 -3.43 54.06 21.76
C LEU A 310 -4.46 52.99 22.10
N ILE A 311 -4.47 51.88 21.36
CA ILE A 311 -5.37 50.76 21.64
C ILE A 311 -4.57 49.68 22.36
N LEU A 312 -4.98 49.36 23.59
CA LEU A 312 -4.54 48.13 24.25
C LEU A 312 -5.46 47.00 23.77
N ASP A 313 -4.88 46.00 23.15
CA ASP A 313 -5.57 44.78 22.77
C ASP A 313 -4.75 43.59 23.28
N THR A 314 -5.30 42.86 24.24
CA THR A 314 -4.66 41.67 24.85
C THR A 314 -5.38 40.37 24.49
N ILE A 315 -6.40 40.47 23.64
CA ILE A 315 -7.27 39.35 23.29
C ILE A 315 -6.77 38.80 21.95
N PRO A 316 -6.14 37.61 21.92
CA PRO A 316 -5.72 37.01 20.66
C PRO A 316 -6.93 36.66 19.79
N PRO A 317 -6.77 36.59 18.45
CA PRO A 317 -7.83 36.17 17.55
C PRO A 317 -8.44 34.80 17.90
N GLU A 318 -9.76 34.67 17.77
CA GLU A 318 -10.45 33.38 17.84
C GLU A 318 -10.36 32.71 16.46
N VAL A 319 -9.80 31.50 16.41
CA VAL A 319 -9.55 30.75 15.18
C VAL A 319 -10.14 29.36 15.30
N GLU A 320 -10.86 28.91 14.28
CA GLU A 320 -11.43 27.57 14.19
C GLU A 320 -11.23 27.04 12.76
N LEU A 321 -10.62 25.86 12.64
CA LEU A 321 -10.49 25.11 11.40
C LEU A 321 -11.71 24.19 11.23
N LEU A 322 -12.51 24.45 10.20
CA LEU A 322 -13.77 23.72 9.97
C LEU A 322 -13.58 22.49 9.08
N SER A 323 -12.69 22.58 8.08
CA SER A 323 -12.33 21.50 7.17
C SER A 323 -10.90 21.69 6.68
N PRO A 324 -10.12 20.61 6.52
CA PRO A 324 -10.45 19.21 6.84
C PRO A 324 -10.46 18.94 8.36
N THR A 325 -11.23 17.93 8.79
CA THR A 325 -11.24 17.49 10.19
C THR A 325 -10.01 16.66 10.52
N ASP A 326 -9.60 16.66 11.79
CA ASP A 326 -8.46 15.88 12.25
C ASP A 326 -8.57 14.38 11.90
N SER A 327 -7.44 13.80 11.50
CA SER A 327 -7.29 12.40 11.05
C SER A 327 -8.08 12.00 9.80
N SER A 328 -8.56 12.95 8.98
CA SER A 328 -9.22 12.64 7.70
C SER A 328 -8.25 12.14 6.64
N TYR A 329 -8.70 11.23 5.78
CA TYR A 329 -8.01 10.80 4.56
C TYR A 329 -8.57 11.57 3.36
N LEU A 330 -7.68 12.15 2.56
CA LEU A 330 -8.00 13.17 1.58
C LEU A 330 -7.37 12.83 0.24
N LYS A 331 -8.02 13.24 -0.85
CA LYS A 331 -7.51 13.06 -2.22
C LYS A 331 -7.92 14.21 -3.13
N GLN A 332 -7.15 14.41 -4.19
CA GLN A 332 -7.38 15.43 -5.20
C GLN A 332 -7.51 16.84 -4.58
N ASN A 333 -8.51 17.61 -4.99
CA ASN A 333 -8.72 18.97 -4.47
C ASN A 333 -9.54 18.93 -3.17
N VAL A 334 -8.97 19.49 -2.11
CA VAL A 334 -9.59 19.63 -0.80
C VAL A 334 -9.78 21.11 -0.50
N LEU A 335 -11.00 21.49 -0.13
CA LEU A 335 -11.24 22.82 0.41
C LEU A 335 -10.83 22.87 1.88
N ILE A 336 -9.77 23.62 2.16
CA ILE A 336 -9.41 24.04 3.51
C ILE A 336 -10.24 25.28 3.82
N ASN A 337 -11.04 25.24 4.88
CA ASN A 337 -11.81 26.38 5.34
C ASN A 337 -11.87 26.47 6.86
N GLY A 338 -12.03 27.70 7.34
CA GLY A 338 -12.20 28.00 8.75
C GLY A 338 -12.66 29.43 8.98
N THR A 339 -12.67 29.84 10.24
CA THR A 339 -13.01 31.19 10.65
C THR A 339 -11.89 31.79 11.50
N ALA A 340 -11.66 33.08 11.34
CA ALA A 340 -10.82 33.86 12.21
C ALA A 340 -11.55 35.17 12.52
N THR A 341 -11.79 35.43 13.80
CA THR A 341 -12.51 36.63 14.24
C THR A 341 -11.73 37.35 15.32
N ASP A 342 -11.53 38.64 15.10
CA ASP A 342 -10.91 39.54 16.06
C ASP A 342 -11.38 40.98 15.79
N LEU A 343 -11.43 41.84 16.81
CA LEU A 343 -11.85 43.24 16.65
C LEU A 343 -10.83 44.07 15.85
N HIS A 344 -9.54 43.73 15.98
CA HIS A 344 -8.41 44.39 15.34
C HIS A 344 -7.56 43.40 14.52
N LEU A 345 -8.22 42.45 13.85
CA LEU A 345 -7.59 41.47 12.97
C LEU A 345 -6.63 42.15 11.96
N ASN A 346 -5.44 41.59 11.81
CA ASN A 346 -4.43 42.06 10.87
C ASN A 346 -4.34 41.13 9.66
N GLN A 347 -4.13 39.83 9.87
CA GLN A 347 -4.01 38.84 8.80
C GLN A 347 -4.41 37.45 9.24
N THR A 348 -4.72 36.60 8.26
CA THR A 348 -4.99 35.17 8.41
C THR A 348 -4.11 34.41 7.44
N ILE A 349 -3.51 33.31 7.88
CA ILE A 349 -2.65 32.48 7.03
C ILE A 349 -2.97 31.00 7.21
N VAL A 350 -2.90 30.25 6.12
CA VAL A 350 -2.96 28.78 6.14
C VAL A 350 -1.55 28.24 5.89
N LYS A 351 -1.14 27.27 6.70
CA LYS A 351 0.13 26.56 6.56
C LYS A 351 -0.11 25.08 6.32
N ILE A 352 0.76 24.49 5.50
CA ILE A 352 0.89 23.04 5.33
C ILE A 352 2.32 22.67 5.70
N ASN A 353 2.50 21.85 6.74
CA ASN A 353 3.82 21.48 7.29
C ASN A 353 4.72 22.72 7.51
N ASN A 354 4.22 23.72 8.25
CA ASN A 354 4.85 25.03 8.51
C ASN A 354 5.04 25.97 7.31
N SER A 355 4.72 25.56 6.08
CA SER A 355 4.85 26.41 4.89
C SER A 355 3.56 27.18 4.63
N VAL A 356 3.63 28.51 4.55
CA VAL A 356 2.47 29.36 4.23
C VAL A 356 2.03 29.13 2.79
N VAL A 357 0.77 28.72 2.60
CA VAL A 357 0.18 28.44 1.28
C VAL A 357 -0.92 29.43 0.89
N SER A 358 -1.52 30.12 1.86
CA SER A 358 -2.57 31.11 1.62
C SER A 358 -2.60 32.19 2.70
N ASN A 359 -3.08 33.38 2.35
CA ASN A 359 -3.35 34.50 3.26
C ASN A 359 -4.87 34.73 3.45
N SER A 360 -5.65 33.65 3.36
CA SER A 360 -7.11 33.64 3.43
C SER A 360 -7.55 32.52 4.36
N THR A 361 -8.75 32.62 4.94
CA THR A 361 -9.38 31.53 5.72
C THR A 361 -9.92 30.41 4.84
N GLU A 362 -9.86 30.57 3.52
CA GLU A 362 -10.24 29.56 2.52
C GLU A 362 -9.10 29.35 1.52
N PHE A 363 -8.79 28.09 1.22
CA PHE A 363 -7.77 27.68 0.25
C PHE A 363 -8.12 26.31 -0.35
N GLU A 364 -8.06 26.21 -1.68
CA GLU A 364 -8.18 24.92 -2.37
C GLU A 364 -6.80 24.26 -2.46
N TRP A 365 -6.61 23.20 -1.69
CA TRP A 365 -5.38 22.43 -1.66
C TRP A 365 -5.47 21.25 -2.63
N ASN A 366 -4.59 21.23 -3.64
CA ASN A 366 -4.44 20.10 -4.55
C ASN A 366 -3.46 19.08 -3.95
N THR A 367 -3.96 17.96 -3.42
CA THR A 367 -3.13 16.92 -2.82
C THR A 367 -2.34 16.11 -3.84
N THR A 368 -2.64 16.18 -5.15
CA THR A 368 -1.87 15.43 -6.17
C THR A 368 -0.49 16.03 -6.45
N GLU A 369 -0.23 17.25 -5.97
CA GLU A 369 1.08 17.92 -6.07
C GLU A 369 2.02 17.52 -4.91
N TYR A 370 1.54 16.64 -4.03
CA TYR A 370 2.21 16.20 -2.82
C TYR A 370 2.33 14.68 -2.84
N GLU A 371 3.39 14.16 -2.22
CA GLU A 371 3.54 12.73 -1.98
C GLU A 371 2.48 12.25 -0.98
N ASP A 372 2.08 10.99 -1.08
CA ASP A 372 1.13 10.44 -0.11
C ASP A 372 1.78 10.38 1.29
N GLY A 373 1.03 10.79 2.31
CA GLY A 373 1.55 10.89 3.66
C GLY A 373 0.74 11.75 4.61
N ASN A 374 1.29 11.96 5.80
CA ASN A 374 0.68 12.81 6.83
C ASN A 374 1.10 14.27 6.66
N TYR A 375 0.11 15.17 6.73
CA TYR A 375 0.26 16.61 6.60
C TYR A 375 -0.40 17.32 7.79
N LEU A 376 0.33 18.26 8.39
CA LEU A 376 -0.22 19.17 9.39
C LEU A 376 -0.75 20.42 8.70
N ILE A 377 -2.05 20.64 8.78
CA ILE A 377 -2.72 21.84 8.31
C ILE A 377 -2.92 22.77 9.50
N GLU A 378 -2.49 24.02 9.39
CA GLU A 378 -2.67 25.03 10.43
C GLU A 378 -3.35 26.26 9.83
N LEU A 379 -4.45 26.72 10.42
CA LEU A 379 -5.02 28.04 10.18
C LEU A 379 -4.59 28.94 11.34
N CYS A 380 -3.89 30.02 11.04
CA CYS A 380 -3.43 30.98 12.02
C CYS A 380 -3.96 32.38 11.71
N ALA A 381 -4.14 33.18 12.75
CA ALA A 381 -4.47 34.60 12.61
C ALA A 381 -3.62 35.43 13.57
N ASP A 382 -3.24 36.62 13.09
CA ASP A 382 -2.55 37.64 13.88
C ASP A 382 -3.41 38.90 13.92
N ASP A 383 -3.43 39.60 15.06
CA ASP A 383 -4.04 40.91 15.20
C ASP A 383 -3.03 42.06 14.95
N LYS A 384 -3.50 43.31 15.10
CA LYS A 384 -2.65 44.51 14.94
C LYS A 384 -1.76 44.82 16.15
N ALA A 385 -2.03 44.23 17.31
CA ALA A 385 -1.24 44.36 18.53
C ALA A 385 -0.07 43.35 18.59
N GLY A 386 -0.11 42.32 17.72
CA GLY A 386 0.89 41.27 17.61
C GLY A 386 0.52 39.97 18.33
N ASP A 387 -0.71 39.83 18.83
CA ASP A 387 -1.18 38.57 19.39
C ASP A 387 -1.62 37.62 18.25
N SER A 388 -1.40 36.33 18.47
CA SER A 388 -1.66 35.29 17.47
C SER A 388 -2.23 34.03 18.08
N ASN A 389 -3.02 33.33 17.27
CA ASN A 389 -3.61 32.05 17.62
C ASN A 389 -3.71 31.16 16.38
N CYS A 390 -3.70 29.84 16.57
CA CYS A 390 -3.83 28.88 15.49
C CYS A 390 -4.74 27.73 15.90
N ASP A 391 -5.44 27.18 14.92
CA ASP A 391 -6.09 25.86 14.99
C ASP A 391 -5.51 24.94 13.93
N SER A 392 -5.52 23.62 14.17
CA SER A 392 -4.78 22.68 13.34
C SER A 392 -5.42 21.29 13.24
N ALA A 393 -5.19 20.62 12.12
CA ALA A 393 -5.59 19.24 11.88
C ALA A 393 -4.45 18.45 11.21
N SER A 394 -4.19 17.23 11.69
CA SER A 394 -3.31 16.27 11.04
C SER A 394 -4.14 15.42 10.08
N VAL A 395 -3.79 15.40 8.80
CA VAL A 395 -4.56 14.73 7.75
C VAL A 395 -3.66 13.87 6.87
N PHE A 396 -4.24 12.86 6.23
CA PHE A 396 -3.51 11.97 5.33
C PHE A 396 -3.88 12.28 3.88
N ALA A 397 -2.92 12.77 3.09
CA ALA A 397 -3.09 12.87 1.65
C ALA A 397 -2.78 11.50 1.03
N ASP A 398 -3.74 10.96 0.28
CA ASP A 398 -3.68 9.63 -0.31
C ASP A 398 -4.34 9.64 -1.69
N ASN A 399 -3.52 9.72 -2.74
CA ASN A 399 -3.97 9.75 -4.13
C ASN A 399 -3.70 8.41 -4.85
N THR A 400 -3.11 7.44 -4.17
CA THR A 400 -2.69 6.17 -4.78
C THR A 400 -3.74 5.10 -4.52
N PRO A 401 -4.30 4.46 -5.54
CA PRO A 401 -5.16 3.29 -5.35
C PRO A 401 -4.42 2.14 -4.65
N PRO A 402 -5.14 1.32 -3.86
CA PRO A 402 -4.58 0.11 -3.29
C PRO A 402 -4.00 -0.81 -4.36
N LEU A 403 -2.89 -1.48 -4.05
CA LEU A 403 -2.39 -2.60 -4.83
C LEU A 403 -3.40 -3.76 -4.72
N LEU A 404 -3.89 -4.25 -5.85
CA LEU A 404 -4.79 -5.40 -5.94
C LEU A 404 -4.18 -6.46 -6.85
N GLU A 405 -3.93 -7.64 -6.29
CA GLU A 405 -3.52 -8.84 -7.02
C GLU A 405 -4.50 -9.98 -6.74
N VAL A 406 -4.92 -10.68 -7.77
CA VAL A 406 -5.84 -11.82 -7.65
C VAL A 406 -5.25 -13.04 -8.35
N GLN A 407 -5.27 -14.17 -7.66
CA GLN A 407 -4.88 -15.47 -8.16
C GLN A 407 -6.03 -16.46 -7.97
N GLU A 408 -6.37 -17.17 -9.03
CA GLU A 408 -7.35 -18.26 -8.95
C GLU A 408 -6.70 -19.49 -8.33
N LEU A 409 -7.32 -20.03 -7.26
CA LEU A 409 -6.86 -21.25 -6.60
C LEU A 409 -7.48 -22.49 -7.22
N THR A 410 -8.74 -22.39 -7.66
CA THR A 410 -9.41 -23.42 -8.46
C THR A 410 -9.26 -23.08 -9.93
N ARG A 411 -8.54 -23.92 -10.71
CA ARG A 411 -8.34 -23.65 -12.16
C ARG A 411 -9.55 -24.06 -13.01
N ASN A 412 -10.18 -25.20 -12.69
CA ASN A 412 -11.26 -25.79 -13.47
C ASN A 412 -12.40 -26.27 -12.53
N PRO A 413 -13.19 -25.36 -11.95
CA PRO A 413 -14.36 -25.76 -11.18
C PRO A 413 -15.41 -26.40 -12.12
N THR A 414 -16.04 -27.49 -11.71
CA THR A 414 -17.12 -28.16 -12.49
C THR A 414 -18.42 -28.13 -11.70
N LEU A 415 -19.56 -28.49 -12.31
CA LEU A 415 -20.82 -28.60 -11.57
C LEU A 415 -20.78 -29.67 -10.46
N ASP A 416 -19.98 -30.73 -10.62
CA ASP A 416 -19.79 -31.79 -9.62
C ASP A 416 -18.82 -31.37 -8.50
N ASN A 417 -17.94 -30.41 -8.77
CA ASN A 417 -17.08 -29.76 -7.79
C ASN A 417 -17.18 -28.22 -7.90
N PRO A 418 -18.30 -27.64 -7.44
CA PRO A 418 -18.61 -26.24 -7.72
C PRO A 418 -17.80 -25.25 -6.88
N GLU A 419 -16.95 -25.72 -5.96
CA GLU A 419 -16.18 -24.83 -5.08
C GLU A 419 -15.11 -24.06 -5.87
N TYR A 420 -15.30 -22.75 -5.96
CA TYR A 420 -14.40 -21.83 -6.63
C TYR A 420 -13.77 -20.88 -5.61
N SER A 421 -12.43 -20.86 -5.57
CA SER A 421 -11.67 -20.07 -4.62
C SER A 421 -10.70 -19.10 -5.29
N LEU A 422 -10.67 -17.86 -4.78
CA LEU A 422 -9.78 -16.79 -5.19
C LEU A 422 -8.85 -16.42 -4.02
N PHE A 423 -7.55 -16.33 -4.29
CA PHE A 423 -6.57 -15.71 -3.40
C PHE A 423 -6.43 -14.24 -3.78
N ILE A 424 -6.74 -13.35 -2.84
CA ILE A 424 -6.80 -11.90 -3.05
C ILE A 424 -5.74 -11.27 -2.16
N THR A 425 -4.85 -10.47 -2.76
CA THR A 425 -3.93 -9.59 -2.05
C THR A 425 -4.37 -8.15 -2.29
N ALA A 426 -4.72 -7.45 -1.23
CA ALA A 426 -5.02 -6.02 -1.25
C ALA A 426 -4.16 -5.31 -0.20
N LEU A 427 -3.30 -4.41 -0.66
CA LEU A 427 -2.37 -3.65 0.18
C LEU A 427 -2.48 -2.17 -0.14
N ASP A 428 -2.35 -1.34 0.88
CA ASP A 428 -2.34 0.10 0.71
C ASP A 428 -1.18 0.73 1.51
N ASN A 429 -0.61 1.81 1.00
CA ASN A 429 0.54 2.49 1.62
C ASN A 429 0.16 3.22 2.91
N LEU A 430 -1.11 3.62 3.07
CA LEU A 430 -1.60 4.39 4.21
C LEU A 430 -2.68 3.63 4.99
N ALA A 431 -3.84 3.39 4.39
CA ALA A 431 -4.91 2.63 5.03
C ALA A 431 -5.93 2.08 4.02
N LEU A 432 -6.01 0.75 3.98
CA LEU A 432 -7.11 0.05 3.34
C LEU A 432 -8.43 0.24 4.12
N ASP A 433 -9.53 0.47 3.40
CA ASP A 433 -10.90 0.55 3.94
C ASP A 433 -11.67 -0.74 3.68
N PHE A 434 -11.59 -1.27 2.46
CA PHE A 434 -12.37 -2.42 2.03
C PHE A 434 -11.62 -3.25 0.98
N ALA A 435 -11.74 -4.57 1.06
CA ALA A 435 -11.44 -5.47 -0.05
C ALA A 435 -12.51 -6.56 -0.12
N GLY A 436 -13.01 -6.85 -1.31
CA GLY A 436 -14.13 -7.78 -1.45
C GLY A 436 -14.45 -8.20 -2.88
N VAL A 437 -15.26 -9.26 -2.98
CA VAL A 437 -15.75 -9.82 -4.24
C VAL A 437 -17.26 -9.63 -4.31
N ASN A 438 -17.78 -9.05 -5.40
CA ASN A 438 -19.21 -8.76 -5.58
C ASN A 438 -19.84 -7.96 -4.43
N GLY A 439 -19.05 -7.11 -3.77
CA GLY A 439 -19.47 -6.32 -2.60
C GLY A 439 -19.44 -7.08 -1.26
N ILE A 440 -19.04 -8.35 -1.25
CA ILE A 440 -18.83 -9.14 -0.03
C ILE A 440 -17.39 -8.95 0.43
N GLU A 441 -17.21 -8.49 1.67
CA GLU A 441 -15.90 -8.24 2.27
C GLU A 441 -15.11 -9.55 2.47
N VAL A 442 -13.81 -9.52 2.17
CA VAL A 442 -12.88 -10.63 2.36
C VAL A 442 -11.97 -10.30 3.53
N VAL A 443 -11.89 -11.21 4.51
CA VAL A 443 -11.01 -11.04 5.66
C VAL A 443 -9.55 -11.24 5.23
N LEU A 444 -8.76 -10.17 5.31
CA LEU A 444 -7.35 -10.19 4.96
C LEU A 444 -6.48 -10.41 6.21
N ASN A 445 -5.53 -11.35 6.14
CA ASN A 445 -4.46 -11.54 7.10
C ASN A 445 -3.16 -11.04 6.47
N ASN A 446 -2.56 -9.98 7.04
CA ASN A 446 -1.38 -9.32 6.48
C ASN A 446 -1.54 -8.88 5.01
N GLY A 447 -2.74 -8.42 4.62
CA GLY A 447 -3.03 -7.94 3.27
C GLY A 447 -3.48 -8.99 2.27
N SER A 448 -3.54 -10.27 2.65
CA SER A 448 -4.04 -11.33 1.76
C SER A 448 -5.14 -12.17 2.40
N GLY A 449 -6.10 -12.64 1.61
CA GLY A 449 -7.22 -13.46 2.05
C GLY A 449 -7.73 -14.38 0.95
N ILE A 450 -8.59 -15.32 1.34
CA ILE A 450 -9.23 -16.25 0.39
C ILE A 450 -10.72 -15.96 0.38
N TYR A 451 -11.29 -15.85 -0.82
CA TYR A 451 -12.72 -15.84 -1.06
C TYR A 451 -13.12 -17.18 -1.69
N SER A 452 -14.13 -17.85 -1.14
CA SER A 452 -14.64 -19.12 -1.65
C SER A 452 -16.15 -19.04 -1.82
N THR A 453 -16.65 -19.57 -2.93
CA THR A 453 -18.09 -19.69 -3.22
C THR A 453 -18.34 -20.88 -4.13
N ASN A 454 -19.59 -21.31 -4.23
CA ASN A 454 -19.98 -22.25 -5.27
C ASN A 454 -20.32 -21.50 -6.57
N ILE A 455 -19.85 -22.01 -7.71
CA ILE A 455 -20.31 -21.62 -9.04
C ILE A 455 -21.62 -22.34 -9.40
N THR A 456 -22.37 -21.76 -10.32
CA THR A 456 -23.58 -22.36 -10.89
C THR A 456 -23.46 -22.45 -12.41
N GLU A 457 -24.34 -23.20 -13.05
CA GLU A 457 -24.48 -23.19 -14.51
C GLU A 457 -24.71 -21.75 -15.02
N GLY A 458 -24.14 -21.45 -16.18
CA GLY A 458 -24.16 -20.15 -16.84
C GLY A 458 -22.99 -19.24 -16.46
N ILE A 459 -23.25 -17.93 -16.51
CA ILE A 459 -22.22 -16.89 -16.34
C ILE A 459 -22.00 -16.60 -14.85
N ASN A 460 -20.80 -16.91 -14.36
CA ASN A 460 -20.35 -16.59 -13.00
C ASN A 460 -19.36 -15.42 -13.06
N GLN A 461 -19.80 -14.23 -12.64
CA GLN A 461 -18.97 -13.03 -12.66
C GLN A 461 -18.52 -12.64 -11.25
N PHE A 462 -17.22 -12.44 -11.07
CA PHE A 462 -16.57 -12.03 -9.84
C PHE A 462 -15.95 -10.65 -10.02
N ASN A 463 -16.59 -9.62 -9.45
CA ASN A 463 -16.07 -8.26 -9.43
C ASN A 463 -15.29 -8.05 -8.13
N ILE A 464 -13.97 -8.12 -8.22
CA ILE A 464 -13.06 -7.91 -7.10
C ILE A 464 -12.74 -6.42 -7.00
N THR A 465 -12.89 -5.86 -5.81
CA THR A 465 -12.66 -4.44 -5.53
C THR A 465 -11.86 -4.27 -4.26
N ALA A 466 -10.85 -3.39 -4.29
CA ALA A 466 -10.16 -2.88 -3.12
C ALA A 466 -10.31 -1.35 -3.08
N ARG A 467 -10.53 -0.80 -1.90
CA ARG A 467 -10.70 0.63 -1.66
C ARG A 467 -9.93 1.05 -0.40
N ASP A 468 -9.22 2.17 -0.47
CA ASP A 468 -8.59 2.80 0.70
C ASP A 468 -9.55 3.75 1.45
N LYS A 469 -9.07 4.35 2.55
CA LYS A 469 -9.85 5.30 3.35
C LYS A 469 -10.05 6.67 2.70
N ALA A 470 -9.24 7.08 1.72
CA ALA A 470 -9.48 8.26 0.88
C ALA A 470 -10.51 7.97 -0.25
N GLY A 471 -10.87 6.70 -0.43
CA GLY A 471 -11.79 6.18 -1.41
C GLY A 471 -11.18 5.98 -2.79
N ASN A 472 -9.86 5.88 -2.98
CA ASN A 472 -9.32 5.41 -4.26
C ASN A 472 -9.58 3.91 -4.40
N GLN A 473 -9.74 3.43 -5.64
CA GLN A 473 -10.22 2.08 -5.91
C GLN A 473 -9.35 1.38 -6.94
N ALA A 474 -9.06 0.11 -6.67
CA ALA A 474 -8.60 -0.85 -7.65
C ALA A 474 -9.69 -1.91 -7.85
N PHE A 475 -9.86 -2.35 -9.09
CA PHE A 475 -10.84 -3.38 -9.41
C PHE A 475 -10.30 -4.36 -10.46
N GLN A 476 -10.78 -5.60 -10.38
CA GLN A 476 -10.53 -6.67 -11.33
C GLN A 476 -11.82 -7.47 -11.51
N THR A 477 -12.05 -7.98 -12.72
CA THR A 477 -13.20 -8.85 -13.00
C THR A 477 -12.70 -10.18 -13.52
N ILE A 478 -13.21 -11.27 -12.94
CA ILE A 478 -13.02 -12.63 -13.44
C ILE A 478 -14.40 -13.17 -13.83
N THR A 479 -14.49 -13.80 -15.01
CA THR A 479 -15.71 -14.43 -15.49
C THR A 479 -15.42 -15.90 -15.76
N ARG A 480 -16.30 -16.78 -15.26
CA ARG A 480 -16.30 -18.23 -15.50
C ARG A 480 -17.61 -18.61 -16.18
N LEU A 481 -17.54 -19.28 -17.31
CA LEU A 481 -18.68 -19.75 -18.09
C LEU A 481 -18.78 -21.26 -17.81
N ILE A 482 -19.90 -21.73 -17.28
CA ILE A 482 -20.02 -23.14 -16.90
C ILE A 482 -21.28 -23.68 -17.54
N ASP A 483 -21.17 -24.82 -18.21
CA ASP A 483 -22.31 -25.59 -18.68
C ASP A 483 -22.22 -27.05 -18.18
N GLU A 484 -22.94 -27.96 -18.84
CA GLU A 484 -23.11 -29.32 -18.37
C GLU A 484 -22.15 -30.36 -19.01
N ASP A 485 -21.08 -29.96 -19.71
CA ASP A 485 -20.28 -30.90 -20.50
C ASP A 485 -18.87 -31.22 -19.99
N TRP A 486 -18.43 -30.74 -18.82
CA TRP A 486 -17.10 -31.11 -18.28
C TRP A 486 -15.88 -30.66 -19.11
N LEU A 487 -16.03 -30.04 -20.29
CA LEU A 487 -14.92 -29.38 -20.97
C LEU A 487 -14.61 -28.05 -20.27
N PRO A 488 -13.33 -27.71 -20.04
CA PRO A 488 -12.99 -26.40 -19.50
C PRO A 488 -13.19 -25.29 -20.54
N ASP A 489 -13.67 -24.10 -20.12
CA ASP A 489 -13.99 -22.99 -21.06
C ASP A 489 -12.81 -22.61 -21.96
N TYR A 490 -11.57 -22.72 -21.44
CA TYR A 490 -10.39 -22.38 -22.24
C TYR A 490 -10.19 -23.38 -23.39
N PHE A 491 -10.48 -24.65 -23.16
CA PHE A 491 -10.35 -25.71 -24.15
C PHE A 491 -11.44 -25.54 -25.20
N GLU A 492 -12.67 -25.27 -24.76
CA GLU A 492 -13.79 -24.94 -25.63
C GLU A 492 -13.54 -23.72 -26.51
N GLN A 493 -13.04 -22.62 -25.94
CA GLN A 493 -12.82 -21.41 -26.72
C GLN A 493 -11.61 -21.49 -27.66
N ASN A 494 -10.52 -22.12 -27.22
CA ASN A 494 -9.23 -22.02 -27.90
C ASN A 494 -8.84 -23.29 -28.68
N VAL A 495 -9.39 -24.43 -28.32
CA VAL A 495 -9.10 -25.73 -28.94
C VAL A 495 -10.31 -26.18 -29.74
N THR A 496 -11.36 -26.69 -29.10
CA THR A 496 -12.53 -27.28 -29.79
C THR A 496 -13.38 -26.23 -30.51
N GLN A 497 -13.27 -24.95 -30.15
CA GLN A 497 -14.07 -23.83 -30.69
C GLN A 497 -15.58 -24.04 -30.55
N THR A 498 -15.99 -24.73 -29.49
CA THR A 498 -17.37 -24.90 -29.03
C THR A 498 -17.78 -23.73 -28.11
N ASN A 499 -19.03 -23.70 -27.66
CA ASN A 499 -19.60 -22.63 -26.87
C ASN A 499 -19.68 -23.00 -25.37
N PRO A 500 -18.90 -22.36 -24.48
CA PRO A 500 -18.81 -22.66 -23.03
C PRO A 500 -20.05 -22.37 -22.18
N LEU A 501 -21.18 -22.11 -22.82
CA LEU A 501 -22.47 -21.86 -22.19
C LEU A 501 -23.53 -22.82 -22.71
N ASN A 502 -23.14 -23.79 -23.53
CA ASN A 502 -24.03 -24.74 -24.17
C ASN A 502 -23.25 -26.00 -24.51
N GLY A 503 -23.25 -26.97 -23.61
CA GLY A 503 -22.47 -28.20 -23.79
C GLY A 503 -23.03 -29.22 -24.79
N ASP A 504 -23.73 -28.75 -25.82
CA ASP A 504 -24.15 -29.48 -27.03
C ASP A 504 -24.21 -28.41 -28.15
N SER A 505 -23.04 -27.89 -28.52
CA SER A 505 -22.83 -26.77 -29.44
C SER A 505 -21.99 -27.14 -30.65
N ASP A 506 -22.20 -26.38 -31.73
CA ASP A 506 -21.39 -26.55 -32.94
C ASP A 506 -19.95 -26.08 -32.70
N SER A 507 -18.97 -26.92 -33.08
CA SER A 507 -17.59 -26.48 -33.23
C SER A 507 -17.44 -25.63 -34.50
N ASN A 508 -16.67 -24.53 -34.42
CA ASN A 508 -16.31 -23.78 -35.63
C ASN A 508 -15.23 -24.47 -36.48
N SER A 509 -14.64 -25.55 -35.98
CA SER A 509 -13.55 -26.29 -36.60
C SER A 509 -14.04 -27.53 -37.36
N THR A 510 -15.27 -27.98 -37.14
CA THR A 510 -15.88 -29.12 -37.83
C THR A 510 -16.88 -28.67 -38.90
N PRO A 511 -17.06 -29.44 -39.99
CA PRO A 511 -18.07 -29.17 -41.02
C PRO A 511 -19.43 -29.84 -40.76
N GLN A 512 -19.52 -30.71 -39.76
CA GLN A 512 -20.76 -31.38 -39.35
C GLN A 512 -21.57 -30.42 -38.44
N ASN A 513 -22.84 -30.73 -38.19
CA ASN A 513 -23.64 -29.98 -37.22
C ASN A 513 -23.76 -30.89 -36.00
N GLU A 514 -23.17 -30.43 -34.92
CA GLU A 514 -23.06 -31.10 -33.65
C GLU A 514 -24.17 -30.65 -32.70
N ALA A 515 -24.64 -29.41 -32.83
CA ALA A 515 -25.60 -28.84 -31.89
C ALA A 515 -26.96 -29.55 -31.84
N ASN A 516 -27.42 -29.81 -30.61
CA ASN A 516 -28.68 -30.46 -30.26
C ASN A 516 -28.82 -31.88 -30.85
N ASN A 517 -27.70 -32.57 -31.07
CA ASN A 517 -27.71 -33.95 -31.52
C ASN A 517 -27.88 -34.94 -30.33
N GLY A 518 -27.76 -34.45 -29.08
CA GLY A 518 -27.89 -35.22 -27.85
C GLY A 518 -26.60 -35.84 -27.34
N VAL A 519 -25.48 -35.62 -28.02
CA VAL A 519 -24.11 -35.91 -27.61
C VAL A 519 -23.52 -34.59 -27.12
N LYS A 520 -22.97 -34.57 -25.91
CA LYS A 520 -22.37 -33.35 -25.36
C LYS A 520 -20.99 -33.13 -25.96
N ASP A 521 -20.52 -31.89 -26.05
CA ASP A 521 -19.26 -31.53 -26.76
C ASP A 521 -18.05 -32.35 -26.26
N HIS A 522 -18.06 -32.79 -25.01
CA HIS A 522 -17.02 -33.61 -24.38
C HIS A 522 -17.05 -35.11 -24.74
N GLU A 523 -18.22 -35.61 -25.13
CA GLU A 523 -18.47 -36.98 -25.60
C GLU A 523 -18.27 -37.10 -27.12
N GLU A 524 -18.08 -35.98 -27.82
CA GLU A 524 -17.83 -35.98 -29.25
C GLU A 524 -16.41 -36.43 -29.58
N ASP A 525 -16.28 -37.09 -30.72
CA ASP A 525 -15.03 -37.57 -31.32
C ASP A 525 -14.91 -36.94 -32.71
N PHE A 526 -14.13 -35.87 -32.79
CA PHE A 526 -14.09 -34.97 -33.94
C PHE A 526 -13.26 -35.50 -35.10
N ASP A 527 -12.19 -36.24 -34.84
CA ASP A 527 -11.30 -36.80 -35.85
C ASP A 527 -11.47 -38.31 -36.08
N LYS A 528 -12.32 -38.95 -35.28
CA LYS A 528 -12.82 -40.32 -35.41
C LYS A 528 -11.77 -41.37 -35.15
N ASP A 529 -10.96 -41.11 -34.13
CA ASP A 529 -9.87 -41.98 -33.71
C ASP A 529 -10.25 -42.86 -32.50
N SER A 530 -11.47 -42.71 -31.98
CA SER A 530 -12.06 -43.37 -30.80
C SER A 530 -11.75 -42.73 -29.44
N LEU A 531 -11.10 -41.56 -29.39
CA LEU A 531 -11.05 -40.72 -28.20
C LEU A 531 -12.13 -39.63 -28.26
N THR A 532 -12.77 -39.36 -27.13
CA THR A 532 -13.65 -38.19 -27.02
C THR A 532 -12.84 -36.94 -26.73
N ASN A 533 -13.36 -35.76 -27.08
CA ASN A 533 -12.74 -34.46 -26.83
C ASN A 533 -12.30 -34.28 -25.36
N TYR A 534 -13.05 -34.85 -24.41
CA TYR A 534 -12.67 -34.84 -23.00
C TYR A 534 -11.46 -35.73 -22.70
N GLN A 535 -11.40 -36.91 -23.29
CA GLN A 535 -10.27 -37.83 -23.13
C GLN A 535 -9.01 -37.22 -23.75
N GLU A 536 -9.13 -36.58 -24.89
CA GLU A 536 -8.02 -35.88 -25.53
C GLU A 536 -7.52 -34.69 -24.71
N PHE A 537 -8.43 -33.94 -24.09
CA PHE A 537 -8.05 -32.91 -23.12
C PHE A 537 -7.25 -33.49 -21.93
N LEU A 538 -7.60 -34.68 -21.44
CA LEU A 538 -6.87 -35.32 -20.34
C LEU A 538 -5.51 -35.88 -20.74
N LEU A 539 -5.36 -36.25 -22.01
CA LEU A 539 -4.16 -36.87 -22.56
C LEU A 539 -3.24 -35.87 -23.28
N ASP A 540 -3.64 -34.60 -23.36
CA ASP A 540 -2.96 -33.53 -24.10
C ASP A 540 -2.79 -33.83 -25.61
N THR A 541 -3.66 -34.67 -26.18
CA THR A 541 -3.73 -34.97 -27.63
C THR A 541 -4.59 -33.93 -28.37
N ASN A 542 -4.62 -33.99 -29.71
CA ASN A 542 -5.26 -32.99 -30.54
C ASN A 542 -6.62 -33.45 -31.10
N PRO A 543 -7.74 -32.83 -30.68
CA PRO A 543 -9.11 -33.21 -31.05
C PRO A 543 -9.51 -32.98 -32.51
N PHE A 544 -8.56 -32.72 -33.38
CA PHE A 544 -8.82 -32.57 -34.81
C PHE A 544 -7.83 -33.37 -35.65
N LYS A 545 -7.06 -34.26 -35.02
CA LYS A 545 -5.98 -34.99 -35.64
C LYS A 545 -5.82 -36.34 -34.95
N ALA A 546 -6.40 -37.35 -35.60
CA ALA A 546 -6.40 -38.73 -35.14
C ALA A 546 -5.02 -39.34 -34.79
N ASP A 547 -3.92 -38.72 -35.22
CA ASP A 547 -2.53 -39.14 -35.00
C ASP A 547 -1.76 -37.90 -34.53
N SER A 548 -1.66 -37.69 -33.22
CA SER A 548 -1.15 -36.45 -32.63
C SER A 548 0.34 -36.27 -32.84
N ASP A 549 1.12 -37.35 -32.77
CA ASP A 549 2.57 -37.28 -32.86
C ASP A 549 3.14 -37.46 -34.29
N GLU A 550 2.35 -37.93 -35.25
CA GLU A 550 2.67 -38.20 -36.66
C GLU A 550 3.53 -39.45 -36.91
N ASP A 551 3.36 -40.51 -36.13
CA ASP A 551 4.02 -41.80 -36.37
C ASP A 551 3.22 -42.75 -37.28
N LYS A 552 1.92 -42.49 -37.45
CA LYS A 552 0.87 -43.21 -38.22
C LYS A 552 -0.10 -44.07 -37.39
N LEU A 553 0.11 -44.20 -36.08
CA LEU A 553 -0.88 -44.76 -35.17
C LEU A 553 -1.92 -43.70 -34.79
N PHE A 554 -3.11 -44.17 -34.44
CA PHE A 554 -4.17 -43.29 -33.96
C PHE A 554 -4.09 -43.14 -32.45
N ASP A 555 -4.36 -41.95 -31.91
CA ASP A 555 -4.19 -41.71 -30.47
C ASP A 555 -5.06 -42.67 -29.66
N GLY A 556 -6.30 -42.90 -30.11
CA GLY A 556 -7.18 -43.91 -29.52
C GLY A 556 -6.65 -45.35 -29.60
N PHE A 557 -5.99 -45.74 -30.70
CA PHE A 557 -5.35 -47.05 -30.81
C PHE A 557 -4.19 -47.19 -29.83
N GLU A 558 -3.39 -46.13 -29.66
CA GLU A 558 -2.27 -46.17 -28.72
C GLU A 558 -2.71 -46.29 -27.27
N VAL A 559 -3.75 -45.54 -26.91
CA VAL A 559 -4.32 -45.52 -25.57
C VAL A 559 -5.03 -46.83 -25.21
N PHE A 560 -5.78 -47.42 -26.14
CA PHE A 560 -6.63 -48.58 -25.85
C PHE A 560 -6.06 -49.92 -26.31
N ASN A 561 -5.18 -49.95 -27.32
CA ASN A 561 -4.76 -51.18 -27.99
C ASN A 561 -3.27 -51.48 -27.88
N SER A 562 -2.34 -50.55 -28.16
CA SER A 562 -0.88 -50.84 -28.17
C SER A 562 -0.12 -50.47 -26.89
N ALA A 563 -0.75 -49.77 -25.93
CA ALA A 563 -0.10 -49.31 -24.70
C ALA A 563 1.14 -48.41 -24.95
N THR A 564 1.16 -47.73 -26.09
CA THR A 564 2.14 -46.70 -26.47
C THR A 564 1.60 -45.31 -26.15
N SER A 565 2.43 -44.28 -26.29
CA SER A 565 2.11 -42.91 -25.93
C SER A 565 1.73 -42.10 -27.18
N PRO A 566 0.51 -41.54 -27.27
CA PRO A 566 0.04 -40.79 -28.44
C PRO A 566 0.76 -39.43 -28.69
N LEU A 567 1.74 -39.12 -27.84
CA LEU A 567 2.55 -37.91 -27.92
C LEU A 567 4.02 -38.19 -28.25
N SER A 568 4.39 -39.45 -28.53
CA SER A 568 5.77 -39.88 -28.72
C SER A 568 5.90 -41.01 -29.73
N LYS A 569 6.43 -40.69 -30.93
CA LYS A 569 6.62 -41.65 -32.04
C LYS A 569 7.39 -42.93 -31.72
N ASP A 570 8.13 -42.91 -30.62
CA ASP A 570 8.97 -43.99 -30.12
C ASP A 570 8.84 -43.90 -28.59
N SER A 571 7.91 -44.68 -28.02
CA SER A 571 7.51 -44.57 -26.62
C SER A 571 8.57 -45.08 -25.64
N ASP A 572 9.43 -46.01 -26.08
CA ASP A 572 10.46 -46.64 -25.26
C ASP A 572 11.91 -46.23 -25.62
N ASP A 573 12.07 -45.33 -26.58
CA ASP A 573 13.33 -44.80 -27.12
C ASP A 573 14.26 -45.88 -27.71
N ASN A 574 13.71 -46.98 -28.25
CA ASN A 574 14.51 -48.09 -28.78
C ASN A 574 14.99 -47.88 -30.25
N ASN A 575 14.57 -46.79 -30.91
CA ASN A 575 14.79 -46.43 -32.32
C ASN A 575 13.99 -47.25 -33.35
N VAL A 576 12.94 -47.93 -32.92
CA VAL A 576 11.83 -48.38 -33.75
C VAL A 576 10.66 -47.48 -33.39
N THR A 577 9.96 -46.94 -34.38
CA THR A 577 8.77 -46.14 -34.09
C THR A 577 7.63 -47.06 -33.70
N ASP A 578 6.71 -46.59 -32.86
CA ASP A 578 5.63 -47.41 -32.31
C ASP A 578 4.80 -48.06 -33.42
N ASP A 579 4.58 -47.36 -34.55
CA ASP A 579 3.93 -47.91 -35.75
C ASP A 579 4.64 -49.11 -36.41
N GLU A 580 5.96 -49.20 -36.29
CA GLU A 580 6.82 -50.25 -36.84
C GLU A 580 7.12 -51.39 -35.84
N GLU A 581 6.70 -51.26 -34.58
CA GLU A 581 6.90 -52.29 -33.57
C GLU A 581 5.98 -53.51 -33.77
N ASP A 582 6.48 -54.68 -33.37
CA ASP A 582 5.84 -56.01 -33.37
C ASP A 582 5.89 -56.48 -31.91
N PHE A 583 4.93 -55.97 -31.11
CA PHE A 583 4.97 -56.07 -29.65
C PHE A 583 4.85 -57.52 -29.18
N GLU A 584 3.89 -58.24 -29.74
CA GLU A 584 3.85 -59.70 -29.75
C GLU A 584 4.53 -60.19 -31.02
N PRO A 585 5.56 -61.07 -30.97
CA PRO A 585 6.36 -61.45 -32.13
C PRO A 585 5.61 -62.43 -33.06
N ASP A 586 4.50 -61.98 -33.64
CA ASP A 586 3.62 -62.72 -34.55
C ASP A 586 3.82 -62.30 -36.02
N ASN A 587 4.67 -61.29 -36.25
CA ASN A 587 5.03 -60.68 -37.53
C ASN A 587 3.99 -59.70 -38.09
N LEU A 588 3.12 -59.16 -37.25
CA LEU A 588 2.33 -57.98 -37.55
C LEU A 588 2.93 -56.75 -36.86
N THR A 589 3.01 -55.63 -37.56
CA THR A 589 3.38 -54.37 -36.89
C THR A 589 2.12 -53.71 -36.31
N ASN A 590 2.27 -52.87 -35.29
CA ASN A 590 1.18 -52.09 -34.70
C ASN A 590 0.34 -51.35 -35.75
N LEU A 591 0.97 -50.78 -36.79
CA LEU A 591 0.27 -50.14 -37.91
C LEU A 591 -0.59 -51.12 -38.73
N GLN A 592 -0.10 -52.34 -38.94
CA GLN A 592 -0.85 -53.39 -39.64
C GLN A 592 -2.02 -53.87 -38.78
N GLU A 593 -1.84 -53.98 -37.48
CA GLU A 593 -2.87 -54.39 -36.54
C GLU A 593 -3.97 -53.33 -36.45
N GLN A 594 -3.61 -52.06 -36.30
CA GLN A 594 -4.56 -50.94 -36.38
C GLN A 594 -5.35 -50.95 -37.69
N THR A 595 -4.68 -51.17 -38.83
CA THR A 595 -5.33 -51.16 -40.15
C THR A 595 -6.31 -52.33 -40.32
N ASN A 596 -6.06 -53.47 -39.67
CA ASN A 596 -6.90 -54.66 -39.75
C ASN A 596 -7.81 -54.86 -38.53
N PHE A 597 -7.79 -53.92 -37.58
CA PHE A 597 -8.52 -53.99 -36.30
C PHE A 597 -8.09 -55.18 -35.41
N CYS A 598 -6.87 -55.67 -35.57
CA CYS A 598 -6.29 -56.68 -34.69
C CYS A 598 -5.73 -56.05 -33.42
N SER A 599 -5.53 -56.85 -32.38
CA SER A 599 -4.96 -56.46 -31.10
C SER A 599 -3.43 -56.67 -31.10
N PRO A 600 -2.61 -55.62 -30.92
CA PRO A 600 -1.14 -55.75 -30.84
C PRO A 600 -0.63 -56.51 -29.61
N LEU A 601 -1.52 -56.85 -28.69
CA LEU A 601 -1.22 -57.57 -27.44
C LEU A 601 -1.58 -59.07 -27.51
N LEU A 602 -2.16 -59.53 -28.62
CA LEU A 602 -2.64 -60.90 -28.79
C LEU A 602 -2.27 -61.38 -30.19
N ASN A 603 -1.79 -62.61 -30.32
CA ASN A 603 -1.46 -63.22 -31.61
C ASN A 603 -2.65 -63.95 -32.28
N ASP A 604 -3.79 -63.97 -31.60
CA ASP A 604 -5.10 -64.52 -31.99
C ASP A 604 -6.12 -63.62 -31.29
N SER A 605 -6.60 -62.62 -32.02
CA SER A 605 -7.32 -61.46 -31.49
C SER A 605 -8.78 -61.77 -31.15
N ASP A 606 -9.41 -62.73 -31.84
CA ASP A 606 -10.79 -63.14 -31.60
C ASP A 606 -10.93 -64.52 -30.93
N GLU A 607 -9.80 -65.16 -30.62
CA GLU A 607 -9.67 -66.41 -29.89
C GLU A 607 -10.36 -67.61 -30.59
N ASP A 608 -10.43 -67.60 -31.93
CA ASP A 608 -11.02 -68.69 -32.71
C ASP A 608 -10.04 -69.82 -33.06
N THR A 609 -8.77 -69.68 -32.63
CA THR A 609 -7.60 -70.55 -32.89
C THR A 609 -6.87 -70.33 -34.23
N LEU A 610 -7.31 -69.39 -35.05
CA LEU A 610 -6.58 -68.90 -36.23
C LEU A 610 -5.74 -67.68 -35.82
N LEU A 611 -4.44 -67.68 -36.15
CA LEU A 611 -3.57 -66.56 -35.77
C LEU A 611 -3.82 -65.34 -36.68
N ASP A 612 -3.74 -64.13 -36.12
CA ASP A 612 -3.99 -62.86 -36.83
C ASP A 612 -3.19 -62.73 -38.12
N TYR A 613 -1.91 -63.10 -38.10
CA TYR A 613 -1.07 -63.10 -39.30
C TYR A 613 -1.64 -63.99 -40.42
N GLN A 614 -2.20 -65.14 -40.07
CA GLN A 614 -2.82 -66.05 -41.03
C GLN A 614 -4.12 -65.46 -41.59
N GLU A 615 -4.90 -64.81 -40.75
CA GLU A 615 -6.14 -64.16 -41.15
C GLU A 615 -5.88 -63.01 -42.11
N VAL A 616 -4.99 -62.09 -41.74
CA VAL A 616 -4.67 -60.92 -42.56
C VAL A 616 -4.03 -61.31 -43.90
N PHE A 617 -3.04 -62.21 -43.89
CA PHE A 617 -2.17 -62.46 -45.05
C PHE A 617 -2.42 -63.77 -45.81
N ILE A 618 -3.10 -64.76 -45.22
CA ILE A 618 -3.31 -66.08 -45.85
C ILE A 618 -4.77 -66.28 -46.23
N TYR A 619 -5.70 -66.11 -45.28
CA TYR A 619 -7.12 -66.41 -45.47
C TYR A 619 -7.95 -65.17 -45.81
N HIS A 620 -7.43 -63.98 -45.53
CA HIS A 620 -8.08 -62.68 -45.73
C HIS A 620 -9.40 -62.55 -44.96
N THR A 621 -9.47 -63.17 -43.78
CA THR A 621 -10.55 -63.07 -42.78
C THR A 621 -10.31 -61.90 -41.84
N ASN A 622 -11.28 -61.60 -40.97
CA ASN A 622 -11.20 -60.51 -40.00
C ASN A 622 -10.72 -61.03 -38.64
N CYS A 623 -9.46 -60.74 -38.29
CA CYS A 623 -8.82 -61.14 -37.02
C CYS A 623 -9.54 -60.72 -35.74
N SER A 624 -10.50 -59.80 -35.82
CA SER A 624 -11.29 -59.37 -34.66
C SER A 624 -12.68 -60.02 -34.60
N ASN A 625 -12.96 -60.98 -35.49
CA ASN A 625 -14.27 -61.60 -35.62
C ASN A 625 -14.18 -63.07 -36.05
N ALA A 626 -14.33 -63.94 -35.06
CA ALA A 626 -14.17 -65.39 -35.18
C ALA A 626 -15.00 -66.06 -36.28
N ASP A 627 -16.09 -65.44 -36.75
CA ASP A 627 -16.96 -65.93 -37.83
C ASP A 627 -17.12 -64.80 -38.86
N THR A 628 -16.19 -64.71 -39.82
CA THR A 628 -16.07 -63.55 -40.71
C THR A 628 -17.30 -63.37 -41.60
N ASP A 629 -17.93 -64.45 -42.04
CA ASP A 629 -19.07 -64.40 -42.96
C ASP A 629 -20.45 -64.59 -42.29
N GLY A 630 -20.46 -64.94 -41.00
CA GLY A 630 -21.62 -64.95 -40.11
C GLY A 630 -22.53 -66.16 -40.29
N ASP A 631 -21.99 -67.29 -40.75
CA ASP A 631 -22.76 -68.49 -41.08
C ASP A 631 -22.93 -69.48 -39.90
N GLY A 632 -22.17 -69.25 -38.82
CA GLY A 632 -22.16 -70.05 -37.59
C GLY A 632 -21.01 -71.04 -37.46
N LEU A 633 -20.06 -71.06 -38.41
CA LEU A 633 -18.73 -71.66 -38.24
C LEU A 633 -17.70 -70.58 -37.95
N SER A 634 -16.68 -70.93 -37.17
CA SER A 634 -15.53 -70.03 -37.06
C SER A 634 -14.62 -70.17 -38.28
N ASP A 635 -13.85 -69.14 -38.58
CA ASP A 635 -12.92 -69.14 -39.73
C ASP A 635 -11.93 -70.32 -39.64
N ALA A 636 -11.41 -70.60 -38.45
CA ALA A 636 -10.58 -71.77 -38.17
C ALA A 636 -11.32 -73.11 -38.45
N SER A 637 -12.59 -73.19 -38.07
CA SER A 637 -13.44 -74.39 -38.27
C SER A 637 -13.67 -74.65 -39.76
N GLU A 638 -13.88 -73.60 -40.54
CA GLU A 638 -14.13 -73.69 -41.98
C GLU A 638 -12.91 -74.16 -42.75
N ILE A 639 -11.74 -73.63 -42.43
CA ILE A 639 -10.46 -74.08 -43.02
C ILE A 639 -10.26 -75.58 -42.78
N LYS A 640 -10.62 -76.05 -41.58
CA LYS A 640 -10.50 -77.46 -41.19
C LYS A 640 -11.54 -78.35 -41.85
N LEU A 641 -12.76 -77.86 -42.07
CA LEU A 641 -13.83 -78.56 -42.77
C LEU A 641 -13.71 -78.47 -44.30
N GLY A 642 -12.87 -77.56 -44.80
CA GLY A 642 -12.61 -77.32 -46.22
C GLY A 642 -13.65 -76.44 -46.90
N THR A 643 -14.34 -75.58 -46.15
CA THR A 643 -15.22 -74.50 -46.64
C THR A 643 -14.43 -73.19 -46.77
N ASP A 644 -15.05 -72.16 -47.34
CA ASP A 644 -14.47 -70.85 -47.62
C ASP A 644 -14.95 -69.83 -46.57
N PRO A 645 -14.08 -69.35 -45.66
CA PRO A 645 -14.48 -68.52 -44.52
C PRO A 645 -14.96 -67.11 -44.87
N LEU A 646 -15.00 -66.79 -46.17
CA LEU A 646 -15.52 -65.52 -46.69
C LEU A 646 -16.85 -65.70 -47.44
N ASN A 647 -17.43 -66.90 -47.40
CA ASN A 647 -18.63 -67.22 -48.15
C ASN A 647 -19.55 -68.18 -47.37
N PRO A 648 -20.72 -67.69 -46.87
CA PRO A 648 -21.55 -68.44 -45.94
C PRO A 648 -22.26 -69.65 -46.56
N ASP A 649 -22.02 -69.94 -47.85
CA ASP A 649 -22.45 -71.15 -48.56
C ASP A 649 -21.45 -71.48 -49.68
N SER A 650 -20.34 -72.13 -49.32
CA SER A 650 -19.20 -72.43 -50.19
C SER A 650 -19.54 -73.21 -51.47
N ASP A 651 -20.53 -74.10 -51.40
CA ASP A 651 -20.93 -74.95 -52.54
C ASP A 651 -22.19 -74.46 -53.28
N GLY A 652 -22.80 -73.37 -52.82
CA GLY A 652 -23.98 -72.75 -53.42
C GLY A 652 -25.22 -73.64 -53.38
N SER A 653 -25.32 -74.53 -52.39
CA SER A 653 -26.45 -75.46 -52.24
C SER A 653 -27.71 -74.81 -51.65
N GLY A 654 -27.60 -73.60 -51.10
CA GLY A 654 -28.66 -72.85 -50.43
C GLY A 654 -28.84 -73.21 -48.96
N ILE A 655 -27.90 -73.94 -48.38
CA ILE A 655 -27.80 -74.25 -46.94
C ILE A 655 -26.48 -73.63 -46.47
N PRO A 656 -26.45 -72.84 -45.39
CA PRO A 656 -25.19 -72.32 -44.87
C PRO A 656 -24.23 -73.43 -44.44
N ASP A 657 -22.92 -73.21 -44.57
CA ASP A 657 -21.91 -74.22 -44.23
C ASP A 657 -22.00 -74.64 -42.75
N GLY A 658 -22.24 -73.72 -41.82
CA GLY A 658 -22.52 -74.04 -40.40
C GLY A 658 -23.77 -74.87 -40.13
N GLN A 659 -24.65 -75.02 -41.12
CA GLN A 659 -25.83 -75.89 -41.04
C GLN A 659 -25.67 -77.23 -41.76
N LYS A 660 -24.53 -77.48 -42.42
CA LYS A 660 -24.24 -78.74 -43.10
C LYS A 660 -23.67 -79.80 -42.16
N TYR A 661 -23.86 -81.06 -42.56
CA TYR A 661 -23.31 -82.22 -41.84
C TYR A 661 -21.96 -82.62 -42.41
N TYR A 662 -20.93 -82.61 -41.57
CA TYR A 662 -19.56 -82.97 -41.94
C TYR A 662 -19.12 -84.28 -41.29
N PRO A 663 -18.36 -85.14 -41.99
CA PRO A 663 -17.72 -86.30 -41.39
C PRO A 663 -16.51 -85.86 -40.55
N GLN A 664 -16.53 -86.21 -39.27
CA GLN A 664 -15.53 -85.82 -38.27
C GLN A 664 -15.11 -87.04 -37.44
N VAL A 665 -13.96 -86.93 -36.75
CA VAL A 665 -13.43 -88.00 -35.91
C VAL A 665 -13.25 -87.46 -34.49
N ILE A 666 -13.88 -88.14 -33.52
CA ILE A 666 -13.62 -87.94 -32.09
C ILE A 666 -12.89 -89.18 -31.60
N GLU A 667 -11.73 -89.01 -30.97
CA GLU A 667 -10.93 -90.12 -30.49
C GLU A 667 -10.29 -89.85 -29.13
N ASN A 668 -10.13 -90.92 -28.35
CA ASN A 668 -9.20 -90.96 -27.23
C ASN A 668 -8.35 -92.23 -27.38
N SER A 669 -7.16 -92.04 -27.95
CA SER A 669 -6.23 -93.13 -28.25
C SER A 669 -5.71 -93.84 -27.01
N THR A 670 -5.69 -93.16 -25.85
CA THR A 670 -5.26 -93.75 -24.56
C THR A 670 -6.19 -94.87 -24.12
N ILE A 671 -7.49 -94.71 -24.32
CA ILE A 671 -8.50 -95.73 -23.97
C ILE A 671 -8.97 -96.55 -25.16
N GLY A 672 -8.44 -96.30 -26.35
CA GLY A 672 -8.77 -97.06 -27.57
C GLY A 672 -10.22 -96.90 -28.01
N VAL A 673 -10.76 -95.67 -27.95
CA VAL A 673 -12.10 -95.34 -28.47
C VAL A 673 -11.93 -94.41 -29.66
N PHE A 674 -12.53 -94.80 -30.79
CA PHE A 674 -12.55 -94.02 -32.03
C PHE A 674 -13.99 -93.91 -32.53
N VAL A 675 -14.42 -92.70 -32.84
CA VAL A 675 -15.78 -92.39 -33.26
C VAL A 675 -15.73 -91.59 -34.55
N ASN A 676 -16.17 -92.20 -35.65
CA ASN A 676 -16.42 -91.50 -36.89
C ASN A 676 -17.87 -91.00 -36.87
N VAL A 677 -18.08 -89.70 -36.84
CA VAL A 677 -19.39 -89.09 -36.68
C VAL A 677 -19.69 -88.14 -37.83
N SER A 678 -20.94 -88.15 -38.31
CA SER A 678 -21.45 -87.10 -39.19
C SER A 678 -22.32 -86.18 -38.36
N ALA A 679 -21.82 -84.97 -38.09
CA ALA A 679 -22.45 -83.97 -37.24
C ALA A 679 -22.61 -82.63 -37.97
N GLN A 680 -23.59 -81.84 -37.55
CA GLN A 680 -23.78 -80.48 -38.04
C GLN A 680 -22.66 -79.55 -37.52
N GLY A 681 -22.01 -78.80 -38.42
CA GLY A 681 -20.90 -77.89 -38.11
C GLY A 681 -19.64 -78.58 -37.55
N ASP A 682 -18.66 -77.84 -37.00
CA ASP A 682 -17.51 -78.42 -36.29
C ASP A 682 -17.87 -78.77 -34.83
N ILE A 683 -17.52 -79.98 -34.41
CA ILE A 683 -17.79 -80.53 -33.07
C ILE A 683 -16.51 -80.97 -32.33
N SER A 684 -15.32 -80.76 -32.87
CA SER A 684 -14.10 -81.27 -32.25
C SER A 684 -13.80 -80.69 -30.87
N GLU A 685 -14.26 -79.47 -30.61
CA GLU A 685 -14.15 -78.80 -29.30
C GLU A 685 -15.43 -78.94 -28.48
N LYS A 686 -16.46 -79.59 -29.04
CA LYS A 686 -17.78 -79.74 -28.41
C LYS A 686 -17.99 -81.14 -27.86
N ALA A 687 -17.29 -82.16 -28.36
CA ALA A 687 -17.43 -83.55 -27.95
C ALA A 687 -16.09 -84.18 -27.56
N PHE A 688 -16.07 -84.85 -26.40
CA PHE A 688 -14.87 -85.43 -25.84
C PHE A 688 -15.14 -86.86 -25.38
N VAL A 689 -14.09 -87.70 -25.38
CA VAL A 689 -14.17 -89.09 -24.92
C VAL A 689 -13.32 -89.26 -23.67
N ASP A 690 -13.98 -89.56 -22.55
CA ASP A 690 -13.35 -89.73 -21.25
C ASP A 690 -13.35 -91.19 -20.79
N ASP A 691 -12.25 -91.59 -20.16
CA ASP A 691 -12.21 -92.86 -19.43
C ASP A 691 -13.04 -92.77 -18.16
N GLN A 692 -13.79 -93.82 -17.82
CA GLN A 692 -14.57 -93.90 -16.58
C GLN A 692 -14.23 -95.16 -15.77
N PRO A 693 -12.94 -95.41 -15.43
CA PRO A 693 -12.52 -96.68 -14.83
C PRO A 693 -12.92 -96.81 -13.36
N GLU A 694 -13.10 -95.68 -12.64
CA GLU A 694 -13.43 -95.64 -11.21
C GLU A 694 -14.86 -95.19 -10.89
N ASN A 695 -15.77 -95.20 -11.86
CA ASN A 695 -17.16 -94.81 -11.58
C ASN A 695 -17.73 -95.73 -10.50
N VAL A 696 -17.92 -95.19 -9.28
CA VAL A 696 -18.21 -95.92 -8.03
C VAL A 696 -19.47 -96.79 -8.16
N LEU A 697 -20.34 -96.46 -9.12
CA LEU A 697 -21.53 -97.19 -9.54
C LEU A 697 -21.24 -98.62 -10.05
N LEU A 698 -20.00 -98.94 -10.43
CA LEU A 698 -19.60 -100.21 -11.06
C LEU A 698 -18.72 -101.11 -10.18
N SER A 699 -18.27 -100.61 -9.02
CA SER A 699 -17.34 -101.30 -8.11
C SER A 699 -17.90 -102.57 -7.43
N ASN A 700 -19.21 -102.84 -7.55
CA ASN A 700 -19.90 -103.96 -6.87
C ASN A 700 -20.48 -105.01 -7.82
N ILE A 701 -19.95 -105.16 -9.04
CA ILE A 701 -20.52 -106.11 -10.02
C ILE A 701 -19.63 -107.36 -10.19
N PRO A 702 -20.17 -108.58 -10.02
CA PRO A 702 -19.44 -109.81 -10.28
C PRO A 702 -19.19 -110.00 -11.79
N GLY A 703 -18.01 -109.62 -12.26
CA GLY A 703 -17.29 -110.29 -13.36
C GLY A 703 -17.88 -110.21 -14.79
N GLY A 704 -18.50 -109.10 -15.20
CA GLY A 704 -19.11 -108.99 -16.53
C GLY A 704 -18.71 -107.80 -17.41
N ILE A 705 -18.06 -106.76 -16.86
CA ILE A 705 -17.76 -105.49 -17.55
C ILE A 705 -16.27 -105.44 -17.90
N ILE A 706 -15.96 -104.99 -19.11
CA ILE A 706 -14.59 -104.91 -19.64
C ILE A 706 -14.08 -103.47 -19.70
N LYS A 707 -14.94 -102.53 -20.11
CA LYS A 707 -14.57 -101.12 -20.27
C LYS A 707 -15.80 -100.24 -20.16
N VAL A 708 -15.65 -99.07 -19.53
CA VAL A 708 -16.66 -98.01 -19.48
C VAL A 708 -16.00 -96.68 -19.79
N PHE A 709 -16.63 -95.90 -20.64
CA PHE A 709 -16.17 -94.59 -21.06
C PHE A 709 -17.40 -93.71 -21.30
N GLU A 710 -17.20 -92.40 -21.35
CA GLU A 710 -18.26 -91.44 -21.61
C GLU A 710 -17.89 -90.61 -22.82
N ILE A 711 -18.86 -90.41 -23.72
CA ILE A 711 -18.76 -89.36 -24.72
C ILE A 711 -19.63 -88.23 -24.21
N HIS A 712 -18.99 -87.23 -23.61
CA HIS A 712 -19.68 -86.05 -23.13
C HIS A 712 -19.55 -84.93 -24.17
N HIS A 713 -20.49 -83.99 -24.12
CA HIS A 713 -20.44 -82.80 -24.95
C HIS A 713 -20.79 -81.55 -24.16
N VAL A 714 -20.15 -80.44 -24.50
CA VAL A 714 -20.30 -79.14 -23.81
C VAL A 714 -21.36 -78.24 -24.44
N ALA A 715 -22.01 -78.71 -25.52
CA ALA A 715 -23.12 -78.04 -26.20
C ALA A 715 -24.02 -79.10 -26.89
N GLU A 716 -25.22 -78.71 -27.33
CA GLU A 716 -26.11 -79.60 -28.09
C GLU A 716 -25.47 -79.96 -29.45
N ILE A 717 -25.39 -81.25 -29.76
CA ILE A 717 -24.78 -81.74 -31.01
C ILE A 717 -25.81 -82.52 -31.82
N ASN A 718 -26.11 -82.02 -33.02
CA ASN A 718 -26.92 -82.73 -33.99
C ASN A 718 -26.06 -83.72 -34.78
N ILE A 719 -26.15 -85.01 -34.42
CA ILE A 719 -25.50 -86.09 -35.16
C ILE A 719 -26.52 -86.87 -35.98
N SER A 720 -26.16 -87.20 -37.23
CA SER A 720 -26.99 -88.06 -38.08
C SER A 720 -26.72 -89.54 -37.79
N THR A 721 -25.43 -89.91 -37.79
CA THR A 721 -24.92 -91.24 -37.43
C THR A 721 -23.51 -91.12 -36.86
N ALA A 722 -23.20 -91.88 -35.82
CA ALA A 722 -21.83 -92.07 -35.32
C ALA A 722 -21.45 -93.55 -35.32
N GLN A 723 -20.35 -93.88 -35.97
CA GLN A 723 -19.76 -95.22 -36.03
C GLN A 723 -18.62 -95.30 -35.03
N MET A 724 -18.80 -96.12 -34.01
CA MET A 724 -17.88 -96.27 -32.91
C MET A 724 -17.05 -97.55 -33.05
N ARG A 725 -15.77 -97.47 -32.69
CA ARG A 725 -14.87 -98.62 -32.48
C ARG A 725 -14.25 -98.49 -31.10
N VAL A 726 -14.50 -99.48 -30.26
CA VAL A 726 -13.98 -99.56 -28.89
C VAL A 726 -13.08 -100.77 -28.78
N TYR A 727 -11.77 -100.53 -28.75
CA TYR A 727 -10.77 -101.58 -28.61
C TYR A 727 -10.77 -102.14 -27.18
N TYR A 728 -10.58 -103.45 -27.04
CA TYR A 728 -10.46 -104.14 -25.75
C TYR A 728 -9.19 -104.99 -25.71
N ASP A 729 -8.63 -105.23 -24.52
CA ASP A 729 -7.52 -106.18 -24.36
C ASP A 729 -8.10 -107.60 -24.19
N PRO A 730 -7.74 -108.58 -25.05
CA PRO A 730 -8.17 -109.97 -24.88
C PRO A 730 -7.79 -110.57 -23.51
N ALA A 731 -6.77 -110.04 -22.83
CA ALA A 731 -6.39 -110.46 -21.48
C ALA A 731 -7.51 -110.22 -20.44
N ASP A 732 -8.36 -109.21 -20.64
CA ASP A 732 -9.42 -108.82 -19.70
C ASP A 732 -10.63 -109.77 -19.74
N LEU A 733 -10.70 -110.64 -20.75
CA LEU A 733 -11.85 -111.52 -21.00
C LEU A 733 -11.92 -112.74 -20.09
N ASN A 734 -10.85 -113.05 -19.34
CA ASN A 734 -10.76 -114.18 -18.40
C ASN A 734 -11.27 -115.53 -18.97
N GLY A 735 -11.04 -115.80 -20.26
CA GLY A 735 -11.42 -117.04 -20.95
C GLY A 735 -12.85 -117.08 -21.49
N SER A 736 -13.58 -115.97 -21.47
CA SER A 736 -14.92 -115.81 -22.04
C SER A 736 -14.87 -115.64 -23.57
N ASN A 737 -15.97 -115.97 -24.26
CA ASN A 737 -16.03 -115.88 -25.72
C ASN A 737 -16.17 -114.42 -26.20
N GLU A 738 -15.26 -113.96 -27.06
CA GLU A 738 -15.27 -112.62 -27.66
C GLU A 738 -16.58 -112.32 -28.42
N SER A 739 -17.17 -113.31 -29.09
CA SER A 739 -18.42 -113.11 -29.84
C SER A 739 -19.62 -112.71 -28.96
N ASN A 740 -19.50 -112.85 -27.63
CA ASN A 740 -20.54 -112.48 -26.68
C ASN A 740 -20.43 -111.03 -26.21
N LEU A 741 -19.40 -110.27 -26.62
CA LEU A 741 -19.30 -108.87 -26.23
C LEU A 741 -20.41 -108.03 -26.85
N ARG A 742 -20.92 -107.11 -26.04
CA ARG A 742 -21.97 -106.16 -26.39
C ARG A 742 -21.65 -104.79 -25.77
N LEU A 743 -21.88 -103.73 -26.51
CA LEU A 743 -21.88 -102.35 -26.08
C LEU A 743 -23.27 -101.96 -25.58
N PHE A 744 -23.31 -101.30 -24.43
CA PHE A 744 -24.50 -100.75 -23.81
C PHE A 744 -24.33 -99.24 -23.67
N TYR A 745 -25.42 -98.48 -23.78
CA TYR A 745 -25.44 -97.03 -23.57
C TYR A 745 -26.30 -96.69 -22.35
N PHE A 746 -26.02 -95.58 -21.67
CA PHE A 746 -26.80 -95.14 -20.52
C PHE A 746 -28.03 -94.33 -20.96
N ASN A 747 -29.22 -94.88 -20.71
CA ASN A 747 -30.47 -94.16 -20.91
C ASN A 747 -30.76 -93.29 -19.67
N GLU A 748 -30.53 -91.99 -19.79
CA GLU A 748 -30.76 -91.02 -18.72
C GLU A 748 -32.23 -90.94 -18.27
N THR A 749 -33.18 -91.07 -19.20
CA THR A 749 -34.62 -91.05 -18.88
C THR A 749 -35.04 -92.29 -18.09
N GLY A 750 -34.42 -93.43 -18.39
CA GLY A 750 -34.65 -94.70 -17.71
C GLY A 750 -33.79 -94.90 -16.46
N VAL A 751 -32.71 -94.13 -16.32
CA VAL A 751 -31.63 -94.30 -15.34
C VAL A 751 -31.11 -95.74 -15.34
N LEU A 752 -30.83 -96.29 -16.53
CA LEU A 752 -30.33 -97.66 -16.71
C LEU A 752 -29.54 -97.82 -18.02
N PHE A 753 -28.65 -98.81 -18.10
CA PHE A 753 -27.97 -99.16 -19.34
C PHE A 753 -28.84 -100.03 -20.25
N GLU A 754 -28.88 -99.68 -21.54
CA GLU A 754 -29.62 -100.40 -22.59
C GLU A 754 -28.66 -100.94 -23.66
N ASP A 755 -29.01 -102.08 -24.25
CA ASP A 755 -28.23 -102.71 -25.33
C ASP A 755 -28.26 -101.83 -26.58
N VAL A 756 -27.10 -101.53 -27.17
CA VAL A 756 -27.04 -100.78 -28.44
C VAL A 756 -27.61 -101.66 -29.56
N PRO A 757 -28.68 -101.28 -30.29
CA PRO A 757 -29.32 -102.22 -31.21
C PRO A 757 -28.47 -102.62 -32.42
N ASP A 758 -27.60 -101.73 -32.92
CA ASP A 758 -26.77 -101.94 -34.11
C ASP A 758 -25.29 -101.96 -33.73
N GLN A 759 -24.76 -103.17 -33.52
CA GLN A 759 -23.41 -103.40 -33.01
C GLN A 759 -22.88 -104.78 -33.38
N GLY A 760 -21.58 -105.00 -33.18
CA GLY A 760 -20.93 -106.30 -33.32
C GLY A 760 -19.50 -106.31 -32.81
N VAL A 761 -18.83 -107.46 -32.97
CA VAL A 761 -17.45 -107.68 -32.49
C VAL A 761 -16.56 -108.05 -33.65
N ASN A 762 -15.38 -107.43 -33.75
CA ASN A 762 -14.33 -107.84 -34.67
C ASN A 762 -13.23 -108.57 -33.88
N GLU A 763 -13.27 -109.90 -33.90
CA GLU A 763 -12.33 -110.77 -33.17
C GLU A 763 -10.90 -110.77 -33.75
N GLN A 764 -10.71 -110.29 -34.99
CA GLN A 764 -9.37 -110.24 -35.61
C GLN A 764 -8.59 -109.01 -35.15
N GLU A 765 -9.30 -107.91 -34.90
CA GLU A 765 -8.73 -106.60 -34.54
C GLU A 765 -9.07 -106.18 -33.10
N HIS A 766 -9.78 -107.06 -32.35
CA HIS A 766 -10.15 -106.92 -30.94
C HIS A 766 -10.85 -105.59 -30.60
N TYR A 767 -11.95 -105.28 -31.28
CA TYR A 767 -12.84 -104.18 -30.91
C TYR A 767 -14.32 -104.53 -31.04
N VAL A 768 -15.14 -103.84 -30.26
CA VAL A 768 -16.59 -103.77 -30.44
C VAL A 768 -16.90 -102.57 -31.32
N TRP A 769 -17.75 -102.76 -32.33
CA TRP A 769 -18.27 -101.66 -33.14
C TRP A 769 -19.74 -101.43 -32.87
N ALA A 770 -20.19 -100.19 -33.00
CA ALA A 770 -21.58 -99.81 -32.85
C ALA A 770 -21.93 -98.60 -33.72
N ASN A 771 -23.17 -98.56 -34.22
CA ASN A 771 -23.74 -97.36 -34.83
C ASN A 771 -24.71 -96.73 -33.82
N VAL A 772 -24.45 -95.47 -33.47
CA VAL A 772 -25.24 -94.73 -32.47
C VAL A 772 -25.75 -93.42 -33.06
N THR A 773 -26.86 -92.92 -32.51
CA THR A 773 -27.52 -91.66 -32.94
C THR A 773 -27.51 -90.59 -31.85
N HIS A 774 -26.86 -90.86 -30.72
CA HIS A 774 -26.65 -89.91 -29.64
C HIS A 774 -25.34 -90.23 -28.91
N PHE A 775 -24.83 -89.30 -28.11
CA PHE A 775 -23.72 -89.54 -27.19
C PHE A 775 -24.24 -89.79 -25.76
N SER A 776 -23.50 -90.57 -24.99
CA SER A 776 -23.91 -91.09 -23.67
C SER A 776 -22.68 -91.70 -22.97
N ALA A 777 -22.86 -92.20 -21.75
CA ALA A 777 -21.95 -93.17 -21.15
C ALA A 777 -22.15 -94.55 -21.81
N TYR A 778 -21.04 -95.21 -22.16
CA TYR A 778 -21.01 -96.48 -22.85
C TYR A 778 -20.21 -97.52 -22.07
N GLY A 779 -20.63 -98.79 -22.15
CA GLY A 779 -19.94 -99.90 -21.50
C GLY A 779 -19.93 -101.19 -22.32
N ILE A 780 -18.80 -101.92 -22.31
CA ILE A 780 -18.68 -103.26 -22.90
C ILE A 780 -18.99 -104.32 -21.83
N CYS A 781 -19.98 -105.18 -22.09
CA CYS A 781 -20.41 -106.27 -21.22
C CYS A 781 -20.67 -107.58 -22.00
N PHE A 782 -20.69 -108.73 -21.32
CA PHE A 782 -21.02 -110.02 -21.95
C PHE A 782 -22.53 -110.26 -22.09
N GLN A 783 -22.96 -110.70 -23.27
CA GLN A 783 -24.33 -111.11 -23.57
C GLN A 783 -24.80 -112.21 -22.61
N GLY A 784 -25.86 -111.94 -21.82
CA GLY A 784 -26.46 -112.88 -20.87
C GLY A 784 -26.08 -112.66 -19.41
N TYR A 785 -25.16 -111.73 -19.11
CA TYR A 785 -25.02 -111.17 -17.77
C TYR A 785 -26.10 -110.10 -17.54
N ASP A 786 -26.45 -109.83 -16.28
CA ASP A 786 -27.44 -108.80 -15.93
C ASP A 786 -26.84 -107.39 -16.07
N CYS A 787 -26.54 -107.01 -17.32
CA CYS A 787 -26.04 -105.70 -17.71
C CYS A 787 -27.20 -104.70 -17.96
N VAL A 788 -28.43 -105.00 -17.53
CA VAL A 788 -29.63 -104.17 -17.79
C VAL A 788 -30.28 -103.71 -16.46
N ASN A 789 -30.10 -104.46 -15.36
CA ASN A 789 -30.53 -104.03 -14.02
C ASN A 789 -29.47 -103.21 -13.26
N PHE A 790 -28.81 -102.26 -13.94
CA PHE A 790 -27.99 -101.23 -13.31
C PHE A 790 -28.88 -100.18 -12.62
N LYS A 791 -29.63 -100.55 -11.58
CA LYS A 791 -30.17 -99.58 -10.63
C LYS A 791 -29.13 -99.34 -9.54
N SER A 792 -28.19 -98.44 -9.76
CA SER A 792 -27.31 -97.98 -8.68
C SER A 792 -27.91 -96.72 -8.04
N GLY A 793 -28.04 -96.79 -6.71
CA GLY A 793 -28.68 -95.77 -5.91
C GLY A 793 -27.95 -94.43 -5.99
N TRP A 794 -28.68 -93.40 -6.39
CA TRP A 794 -28.33 -92.01 -6.15
C TRP A 794 -28.29 -91.74 -4.64
N ASN A 795 -27.12 -91.96 -4.04
CA ASN A 795 -26.66 -91.08 -2.97
C ASN A 795 -25.49 -90.30 -3.56
N ARG A 796 -25.66 -88.97 -3.64
CA ARG A 796 -24.64 -87.98 -4.01
C ARG A 796 -23.25 -88.42 -3.55
N VAL A 797 -22.35 -88.63 -4.51
CA VAL A 797 -20.92 -88.82 -4.27
C VAL A 797 -20.31 -87.43 -4.26
N GLU A 798 -19.64 -87.09 -3.17
CA GLU A 798 -18.84 -85.85 -3.05
C GLU A 798 -17.78 -85.80 -4.16
N PRO A 799 -17.50 -84.64 -4.78
CA PRO A 799 -16.48 -84.53 -5.81
C PRO A 799 -15.11 -84.91 -5.24
N VAL A 800 -14.48 -85.93 -5.81
CA VAL A 800 -13.08 -86.28 -5.56
C VAL A 800 -12.23 -85.46 -6.51
N TYR A 801 -11.57 -84.43 -5.98
CA TYR A 801 -10.62 -83.60 -6.72
C TYR A 801 -9.39 -84.43 -7.14
N SER A 802 -9.09 -84.51 -8.44
CA SER A 802 -7.97 -85.30 -8.98
C SER A 802 -6.64 -84.53 -8.94
N ALA A 803 -5.53 -85.25 -8.83
CA ALA A 803 -4.21 -84.63 -8.87
C ALA A 803 -3.90 -84.16 -10.31
N GLY A 804 -3.68 -82.86 -10.51
CA GLY A 804 -3.40 -82.26 -11.82
C GLY A 804 -4.57 -81.47 -12.42
N THR A 805 -5.72 -81.37 -11.74
CA THR A 805 -6.85 -80.56 -12.19
C THR A 805 -6.45 -79.09 -12.30
N LEU A 806 -6.85 -78.45 -13.40
CA LEU A 806 -6.72 -77.00 -13.59
C LEU A 806 -7.78 -76.31 -12.74
N TYR A 807 -7.36 -75.40 -11.86
CA TYR A 807 -8.29 -74.57 -11.11
C TYR A 807 -8.20 -73.13 -11.62
N ARG A 808 -9.36 -72.56 -11.93
CA ARG A 808 -9.51 -71.14 -12.22
C ARG A 808 -9.86 -70.39 -10.94
N ILE A 809 -8.94 -69.57 -10.46
CA ILE A 809 -9.20 -68.63 -9.36
C ILE A 809 -9.61 -67.31 -9.97
N LYS A 810 -10.84 -66.87 -9.69
CA LYS A 810 -11.31 -65.53 -10.04
C LYS A 810 -11.13 -64.59 -8.84
N ALA A 811 -10.37 -63.52 -9.02
CA ALA A 811 -10.21 -62.44 -8.06
C ALA A 811 -10.76 -61.14 -8.64
N ASN A 812 -11.73 -60.53 -7.95
CA ASN A 812 -12.26 -59.21 -8.31
C ASN A 812 -11.42 -58.13 -7.64
N ILE A 813 -10.86 -57.23 -8.44
CA ILE A 813 -10.01 -56.13 -7.99
C ILE A 813 -10.75 -54.84 -8.26
N HIS A 814 -10.92 -54.02 -7.22
CA HIS A 814 -11.63 -52.74 -7.29
C HIS A 814 -10.64 -51.60 -7.06
N ASN A 815 -10.57 -50.64 -7.98
CA ASN A 815 -9.85 -49.40 -7.75
C ASN A 815 -10.80 -48.34 -7.19
N ASN A 816 -10.86 -48.20 -5.86
CA ASN A 816 -11.77 -47.25 -5.20
C ASN A 816 -11.17 -45.84 -5.03
N ALA A 817 -10.01 -45.55 -5.62
CA ALA A 817 -9.35 -44.25 -5.55
C ALA A 817 -9.52 -43.46 -6.84
N ALA A 818 -9.42 -42.13 -6.75
CA ALA A 818 -9.55 -41.21 -7.89
C ALA A 818 -8.35 -41.20 -8.87
N GLY A 819 -7.42 -42.16 -8.78
CA GLY A 819 -6.21 -42.23 -9.59
C GLY A 819 -6.00 -43.60 -10.22
N PHE A 820 -5.33 -43.62 -11.38
CA PHE A 820 -5.04 -44.85 -12.13
C PHE A 820 -4.11 -45.78 -11.35
N ALA A 821 -4.37 -47.08 -11.42
CA ALA A 821 -3.47 -48.11 -10.91
C ALA A 821 -2.93 -48.92 -12.10
N SER A 822 -1.61 -48.95 -12.24
CA SER A 822 -0.91 -49.70 -13.29
C SER A 822 0.14 -50.65 -12.70
N ASN A 823 0.38 -51.75 -13.40
CA ASN A 823 1.49 -52.69 -13.14
C ASN A 823 1.52 -53.36 -11.76
N PHE A 824 0.40 -53.89 -11.27
CA PHE A 824 0.40 -54.71 -10.05
C PHE A 824 0.29 -56.21 -10.38
N LEU A 825 1.12 -56.99 -9.69
CA LEU A 825 1.22 -58.42 -9.86
C LEU A 825 0.25 -59.12 -8.91
N VAL A 826 -0.67 -59.91 -9.48
CA VAL A 826 -1.54 -60.81 -8.72
C VAL A 826 -0.87 -62.17 -8.71
N GLU A 827 -0.53 -62.66 -7.52
CA GLU A 827 0.11 -63.96 -7.35
C GLU A 827 -0.76 -64.91 -6.53
N VAL A 828 -0.87 -66.15 -6.98
CA VAL A 828 -1.41 -67.26 -6.19
C VAL A 828 -0.26 -68.05 -5.58
N ARG A 829 -0.28 -68.23 -4.26
CA ARG A 829 0.77 -68.90 -3.49
C ARG A 829 0.24 -70.13 -2.77
N ARG A 830 1.10 -71.14 -2.63
CA ARG A 830 0.78 -72.47 -2.08
C ARG A 830 0.51 -72.49 -0.55
N ASP A 831 0.99 -71.48 0.19
CA ASP A 831 0.68 -71.13 1.59
C ASP A 831 1.38 -69.78 1.93
N SER A 832 0.88 -69.05 2.92
CA SER A 832 1.48 -67.87 3.53
C SER A 832 2.89 -68.09 4.12
N GLN A 833 3.26 -69.34 4.47
CA GLN A 833 4.58 -69.65 5.04
C GLN A 833 5.58 -70.30 4.06
N ASP A 834 5.10 -71.01 3.01
CA ASP A 834 5.96 -71.65 2.00
C ASP A 834 6.32 -70.68 0.85
N GLY A 835 5.45 -69.70 0.55
CA GLY A 835 5.75 -68.56 -0.30
C GLY A 835 5.99 -68.87 -1.79
N SER A 836 5.89 -70.12 -2.22
CA SER A 836 6.09 -70.55 -3.60
C SER A 836 4.95 -70.02 -4.50
N ILE A 837 5.32 -69.26 -5.54
CA ILE A 837 4.40 -68.69 -6.54
C ILE A 837 3.98 -69.80 -7.49
N MET A 838 2.67 -70.02 -7.58
CA MET A 838 2.05 -71.08 -8.39
C MET A 838 1.54 -70.55 -9.72
N ALA A 839 1.02 -69.32 -9.71
CA ALA A 839 0.56 -68.59 -10.87
C ALA A 839 0.68 -67.10 -10.59
N SER A 840 0.94 -66.32 -11.63
CA SER A 840 0.97 -64.87 -11.53
C SER A 840 0.43 -64.23 -12.80
N LYS A 841 -0.33 -63.13 -12.66
CA LYS A 841 -0.79 -62.32 -13.79
C LYS A 841 -0.64 -60.86 -13.41
N THR A 842 0.01 -60.12 -14.28
CA THR A 842 0.13 -58.66 -14.16
C THR A 842 -1.14 -58.05 -14.72
N VAL A 843 -1.70 -57.10 -13.98
CA VAL A 843 -2.79 -56.26 -14.48
C VAL A 843 -2.20 -54.89 -14.74
N SER A 844 -2.22 -54.51 -16.02
CA SER A 844 -1.47 -53.35 -16.48
C SER A 844 -2.25 -52.04 -16.27
N PHE A 845 -3.59 -52.07 -16.19
CA PHE A 845 -4.40 -50.87 -16.03
C PHE A 845 -5.78 -51.12 -15.38
N ILE A 846 -6.14 -50.31 -14.38
CA ILE A 846 -7.53 -50.18 -13.88
C ILE A 846 -7.85 -48.69 -13.69
N ALA A 847 -8.85 -48.20 -14.42
CA ALA A 847 -9.38 -46.84 -14.32
C ALA A 847 -10.01 -46.55 -12.93
N PRO A 848 -10.13 -45.27 -12.51
CA PRO A 848 -10.76 -44.90 -11.25
C PRO A 848 -12.18 -45.46 -11.13
N PHE A 849 -12.53 -45.96 -9.95
CA PHE A 849 -13.87 -46.51 -9.63
C PHE A 849 -14.32 -47.71 -10.48
N SER A 850 -13.43 -48.29 -11.28
CA SER A 850 -13.70 -49.49 -12.05
C SER A 850 -13.25 -50.76 -11.33
N SER A 851 -13.83 -51.89 -11.72
CA SER A 851 -13.46 -53.21 -11.23
C SER A 851 -12.95 -54.06 -12.39
N THR A 852 -11.85 -54.77 -12.19
CA THR A 852 -11.42 -55.80 -13.14
C THR A 852 -11.45 -57.17 -12.50
N VAL A 853 -11.71 -58.18 -13.32
CA VAL A 853 -11.74 -59.58 -12.89
C VAL A 853 -10.47 -60.24 -13.42
N VAL A 854 -9.62 -60.68 -12.50
CA VAL A 854 -8.44 -61.46 -12.85
C VAL A 854 -8.77 -62.93 -12.67
N SER A 855 -8.79 -63.66 -13.77
CA SER A 855 -8.83 -65.13 -13.75
C SER A 855 -7.40 -65.66 -13.89
N LEU A 856 -6.98 -66.43 -12.89
CA LEU A 856 -5.71 -67.14 -12.89
C LEU A 856 -5.98 -68.62 -12.95
N GLU A 857 -5.39 -69.29 -13.94
CA GLU A 857 -5.51 -70.73 -14.12
C GLU A 857 -4.19 -71.40 -13.79
N PHE A 858 -4.24 -72.45 -12.98
CA PHE A 858 -3.07 -73.28 -12.79
C PHE A 858 -3.43 -74.72 -12.44
N PRO A 859 -2.63 -75.69 -12.91
CA PRO A 859 -2.76 -77.07 -12.50
C PRO A 859 -2.29 -77.25 -11.06
N MET A 860 -3.05 -77.96 -10.23
CA MET A 860 -2.61 -78.31 -8.87
C MET A 860 -2.84 -79.78 -8.54
N MET A 861 -2.03 -80.32 -7.62
CA MET A 861 -2.25 -81.64 -7.03
C MET A 861 -3.00 -81.47 -5.69
N VAL A 862 -4.24 -81.94 -5.62
CA VAL A 862 -5.07 -81.79 -4.41
C VAL A 862 -4.84 -82.96 -3.46
N ASN A 863 -3.99 -82.74 -2.45
CA ASN A 863 -3.71 -83.75 -1.42
C ASN A 863 -3.84 -83.24 0.02
N THR A 864 -3.92 -81.91 0.24
CA THR A 864 -4.29 -81.14 1.46
C THR A 864 -3.56 -79.77 1.48
N GLN A 865 -4.00 -78.73 0.76
CA GLN A 865 -3.28 -77.43 0.72
C GLN A 865 -4.18 -76.19 0.87
N LYS A 866 -3.58 -75.11 1.39
CA LYS A 866 -4.20 -73.82 1.74
C LYS A 866 -3.68 -72.76 0.76
N LEU A 867 -4.54 -72.23 -0.11
CA LEU A 867 -4.12 -71.28 -1.14
C LEU A 867 -4.27 -69.84 -0.65
N CYS A 868 -3.30 -68.98 -0.93
CA CYS A 868 -3.36 -67.56 -0.58
C CYS A 868 -3.20 -66.70 -1.84
N VAL A 869 -4.03 -65.67 -1.99
CA VAL A 869 -3.88 -64.66 -3.04
C VAL A 869 -3.19 -63.44 -2.44
N THR A 870 -2.11 -63.00 -3.08
CA THR A 870 -1.34 -61.83 -2.68
C THR A 870 -1.21 -60.86 -3.83
N ILE A 871 -1.42 -59.58 -3.54
CA ILE A 871 -1.22 -58.47 -4.49
C ILE A 871 0.01 -57.70 -4.01
N ASP A 872 1.06 -57.61 -4.83
CA ASP A 872 2.28 -56.91 -4.43
C ASP A 872 2.00 -55.40 -4.23
N LYS A 873 2.48 -54.85 -3.11
CA LYS A 873 2.19 -53.48 -2.64
C LYS A 873 3.21 -52.45 -3.08
N THR A 874 4.05 -52.77 -4.06
CA THR A 874 5.21 -51.94 -4.39
C THR A 874 4.89 -50.60 -5.06
N ASN A 875 3.62 -50.19 -5.26
CA ASN A 875 3.27 -48.77 -5.47
C ASN A 875 1.79 -48.30 -5.24
N VAL A 876 0.84 -49.08 -4.68
CA VAL A 876 -0.56 -48.58 -4.50
C VAL A 876 -1.23 -49.10 -3.20
N ILE A 877 -2.02 -48.24 -2.56
CA ILE A 877 -2.94 -48.57 -1.45
C ILE A 877 -4.26 -49.09 -2.06
N ALA A 878 -4.35 -50.40 -2.29
CA ALA A 878 -5.61 -51.06 -2.62
C ALA A 878 -6.26 -51.57 -1.32
N GLU A 879 -7.33 -50.92 -0.87
CA GLU A 879 -8.24 -51.51 0.11
C GLU A 879 -9.32 -52.28 -0.64
N THR A 880 -9.20 -53.61 -0.66
CA THR A 880 -10.35 -54.47 -0.96
C THR A 880 -11.40 -54.24 0.14
N ASN A 881 -12.69 -54.29 -0.20
CA ASN A 881 -13.79 -53.92 0.71
C ASN A 881 -13.96 -54.84 1.94
N GLU A 882 -12.94 -55.63 2.32
CA GLU A 882 -12.84 -56.37 3.58
C GLU A 882 -11.40 -56.51 4.14
N GLY A 883 -10.42 -55.70 3.74
CA GLY A 883 -9.07 -55.73 4.37
C GLY A 883 -8.30 -57.05 4.19
N ASN A 884 -8.59 -57.81 3.13
CA ASN A 884 -8.17 -59.21 2.94
C ASN A 884 -6.93 -59.39 2.05
N ASN A 885 -6.01 -58.43 2.01
CA ASN A 885 -4.73 -58.65 1.32
C ASN A 885 -3.93 -59.72 2.11
N GLY A 886 -3.91 -60.96 1.59
CA GLY A 886 -3.40 -62.16 2.29
C GLY A 886 -4.46 -63.17 2.78
N ALA A 887 -5.72 -63.10 2.31
CA ALA A 887 -6.72 -64.11 2.63
C ALA A 887 -6.33 -65.50 2.06
N CYS A 888 -6.38 -66.52 2.91
CA CYS A 888 -6.03 -67.89 2.56
C CYS A 888 -7.23 -68.83 2.70
N VAL A 889 -7.54 -69.59 1.65
CA VAL A 889 -8.69 -70.51 1.60
C VAL A 889 -8.20 -71.96 1.68
N ASP A 890 -8.86 -72.77 2.53
CA ASP A 890 -8.60 -74.21 2.67
C ASP A 890 -9.63 -74.98 1.82
N ILE A 891 -9.22 -75.32 0.60
CA ILE A 891 -10.07 -75.97 -0.42
C ILE A 891 -10.43 -77.43 -0.10
N SER A 892 -9.96 -77.97 1.04
CA SER A 892 -10.15 -79.38 1.42
C SER A 892 -11.40 -79.66 2.27
N LYS A 893 -12.28 -78.68 2.54
CA LYS A 893 -13.33 -78.80 3.59
C LYS A 893 -14.75 -78.31 3.25
N GLN A 894 -15.11 -78.03 1.99
CA GLN A 894 -16.45 -77.47 1.67
C GLN A 894 -17.39 -78.50 1.02
N ILE A 895 -18.66 -78.51 1.46
CA ILE A 895 -19.72 -79.42 1.03
C ILE A 895 -20.81 -78.59 0.33
N ASP A 896 -21.13 -78.95 -0.92
CA ASP A 896 -22.20 -78.43 -1.78
C ASP A 896 -23.46 -79.31 -1.60
N TYR A 897 -24.65 -78.73 -1.36
CA TYR A 897 -25.88 -79.45 -0.98
C TYR A 897 -26.90 -79.70 -2.12
N ASP A 898 -26.84 -79.01 -3.25
CA ASP A 898 -27.75 -79.20 -4.40
C ASP A 898 -27.06 -79.55 -5.75
N GLY A 899 -25.77 -79.23 -5.92
CA GLY A 899 -24.85 -79.97 -6.81
C GLY A 899 -24.56 -79.26 -8.12
N ASP A 900 -24.76 -77.95 -8.11
CA ASP A 900 -24.45 -77.04 -9.20
C ASP A 900 -23.01 -76.50 -9.14
N GLY A 901 -22.24 -76.89 -8.11
CA GLY A 901 -20.86 -76.46 -7.91
C GLY A 901 -20.70 -75.15 -7.14
N LEU A 902 -21.74 -74.65 -6.46
CA LEU A 902 -21.67 -73.53 -5.52
C LEU A 902 -22.03 -73.99 -4.09
N THR A 903 -21.65 -73.22 -3.05
CA THR A 903 -22.20 -73.45 -1.70
C THR A 903 -23.41 -72.54 -1.46
N ASP A 904 -24.44 -73.03 -0.75
CA ASP A 904 -25.64 -72.26 -0.33
C ASP A 904 -25.32 -71.01 0.54
N TYR A 905 -24.07 -70.82 0.96
CA TYR A 905 -23.58 -69.66 1.69
C TYR A 905 -22.81 -68.67 0.78
N GLU A 906 -22.38 -69.09 -0.41
CA GLU A 906 -21.54 -68.32 -1.35
C GLU A 906 -22.33 -67.65 -2.48
N GLU A 907 -23.66 -67.78 -2.53
CA GLU A 907 -24.50 -66.89 -3.35
C GLU A 907 -24.48 -65.40 -2.89
N VAL A 908 -23.74 -65.07 -1.81
CA VAL A 908 -23.72 -63.72 -1.24
C VAL A 908 -22.31 -63.09 -1.07
N ASN A 909 -21.17 -63.77 -1.26
CA ASN A 909 -19.84 -63.16 -0.96
C ASN A 909 -18.67 -63.56 -1.91
N GLY A 910 -18.73 -63.16 -3.18
CA GLY A 910 -17.57 -62.58 -3.89
C GLY A 910 -16.35 -63.42 -4.31
N MET A 911 -16.30 -64.74 -4.14
CA MET A 911 -15.30 -65.61 -4.81
C MET A 911 -16.00 -66.73 -5.59
N ARG A 912 -15.71 -66.86 -6.89
CA ARG A 912 -16.22 -67.97 -7.73
C ARG A 912 -15.05 -68.79 -8.28
N VAL A 913 -14.97 -70.06 -7.92
CA VAL A 913 -14.13 -71.07 -8.58
C VAL A 913 -15.07 -71.87 -9.47
N GLY A 914 -15.01 -71.67 -10.78
CA GLY A 914 -15.92 -72.33 -11.73
C GLY A 914 -15.22 -73.47 -12.48
N GLY A 915 -15.81 -74.66 -12.46
CA GLY A 915 -15.56 -75.72 -13.44
C GLY A 915 -16.47 -75.52 -14.66
N PHE A 916 -15.95 -75.79 -15.85
CA PHE A 916 -16.61 -75.51 -17.13
C PHE A 916 -17.61 -76.62 -17.51
N PHE A 917 -18.89 -76.28 -17.65
CA PHE A 917 -19.86 -76.91 -18.57
C PHE A 917 -20.93 -75.87 -18.92
N GLY A 918 -21.08 -75.54 -20.20
CA GLY A 918 -22.06 -74.56 -20.69
C GLY A 918 -23.40 -75.22 -21.00
N THR A 919 -24.50 -74.53 -20.71
CA THR A 919 -25.69 -74.52 -21.57
C THR A 919 -26.28 -73.13 -21.50
N GLY A 920 -26.40 -72.48 -22.67
CA GLY A 920 -27.15 -71.25 -22.81
C GLY A 920 -28.64 -71.55 -22.75
N ASP A 921 -29.33 -70.86 -21.84
CA ASP A 921 -30.73 -70.50 -22.05
C ASP A 921 -30.79 -68.98 -21.93
N PHE A 922 -30.83 -68.31 -23.08
CA PHE A 922 -31.15 -66.90 -23.18
C PHE A 922 -32.59 -66.72 -22.71
N GLN A 923 -32.82 -66.18 -21.50
CA GLN A 923 -34.03 -65.41 -21.19
C GLN A 923 -33.77 -64.24 -20.23
N ASP A 924 -34.42 -63.13 -20.58
CA ASP A 924 -34.78 -61.96 -19.79
C ASP A 924 -33.69 -60.97 -19.33
N GLY A 925 -33.48 -59.95 -20.15
CA GLY A 925 -34.15 -58.66 -19.97
C GLY A 925 -34.16 -58.00 -18.57
N TYR A 926 -33.55 -56.80 -18.54
CA TYR A 926 -33.74 -55.65 -17.62
C TYR A 926 -33.06 -55.62 -16.25
N ALA A 927 -32.07 -54.73 -16.11
CA ALA A 927 -32.05 -53.58 -15.18
C ALA A 927 -30.78 -52.73 -15.47
N LYS A 928 -30.84 -51.44 -15.85
CA LYS A 928 -30.81 -50.27 -14.93
C LYS A 928 -29.98 -50.58 -13.68
N THR A 929 -28.77 -50.09 -13.50
CA THR A 929 -28.25 -48.71 -13.63
C THR A 929 -26.76 -48.77 -13.91
#